data_AF-A0A2V5YZN0-F1
#
_entry.id   AF-A0A2V5YZN0-F1
#
_cell.length_a   1.000
_cell.length_b   1.000
_cell.length_c   1.000
_cell.angle_alpha   90.00
_cell.angle_beta   90.00
_cell.angle_gamma   90.00
#
_symmetry.space_group_name_H-M   'P 1'
#
loop_
_entity.id
_entity.type
_entity.pdbx_description
1 polymer ?
#
loop_
_entity_poly.entity_id
_entity_poly.type
_entity_poly.pdbx_seq_one_letter_code
_entity_poly.pdbx_strand_id
1 'polypeptide(L)'
;YVKCPSCEGGRYQPEALNYKIAAAVCNRRNQTNGTHSAPQQLTLPQFAALPISATLDVLANIEVAPDDGAAAMLRTEICARLRYLSEVGVGYLTLDRSTRTLSGGEMQRVNLTTCLGASLVNTLFVMDEPSVGLHPRDVGRLVRVMHNLRDKGNTLLVVEHDEQIIRAADNLIDIGPGRGERGGELVWTGQLDKFMCGSAAPRTMPNIIAERSKKSRFAASALRSPAAWPIQQSLTRDYLTREKSIPIPKSRRKFSSVIKIAGATEHNLKNLNVEIPLGIFTAITGVSGSGKSTLIQDVLYRNLLRSKGQASENAPGACRTVTGAHRLGGIVMVDQSPLARTPRSTPILYLGLYDRVRELFAALPAAQAQGLTASAFSFNSGSGRCERCNGTGFEKIEMQFLSDLYVRCAECEGKRFQPHVLKIQLHGKSIYDVLELTVTEAAAWFAHIGERVKLSDPLEILEEVGLGYLRLGQPLNTLSGGESQRLKLVSHLAETGGTRFGASLGERKPVPPCGNLFIFDEPTTGLHFDDVAILLQLFQRLIDAGHSLVVIEHNVEVIKCADWIVDLGPEAGDEGGEVVAVGTPERIAKVERSHTGRFLRDVIPSAVEGSRRESFKVTPRAPSTPLRYAQDDGGDISLRAAEEPFNRMPPEVDKMSALPARNANSAIQVHGAREHNLKNIDVAIPRDQMVVITGLSGSGKSTLAFDILFSEGQRRFLDSMSPYARQFVEQLEKPDVDLVEGLPPSVAIEQRVTRGGGKSTVATVTEVYHFLRLLFAKTGTQF
;
A
#
# COMPACT_ATOMS: atom_id res chain seq x y z
N TYR A 1 -10.24 5.51 23.49
CA TYR A 1 -9.42 5.32 24.70
C TYR A 1 -9.46 6.59 25.50
N VAL A 2 -9.58 6.49 26.83
CA VAL A 2 -9.57 7.66 27.72
C VAL A 2 -8.19 7.75 28.37
N LYS A 3 -7.63 8.96 28.50
CA LYS A 3 -6.36 9.16 29.21
C LYS A 3 -6.50 8.69 30.66
N CYS A 4 -5.50 7.97 31.15
CA CYS A 4 -5.46 7.59 32.57
C CYS A 4 -5.36 8.86 33.41
N PRO A 5 -6.26 9.11 34.38
CA PRO A 5 -6.23 10.33 35.19
C PRO A 5 -5.01 10.38 36.12
N SER A 6 -4.44 9.24 36.51
CA SER A 6 -3.32 9.19 37.46
C SER A 6 -1.97 9.54 36.83
N CYS A 7 -1.74 9.21 35.56
CA CYS A 7 -0.50 9.51 34.86
C CYS A 7 -0.67 10.45 33.67
N GLU A 8 -1.91 10.92 33.44
CA GLU A 8 -2.33 11.77 32.30
C GLU A 8 -1.95 11.22 30.90
N GLY A 9 -1.71 9.91 30.82
CA GLY A 9 -1.24 9.24 29.61
C GLY A 9 0.29 9.15 29.48
N GLY A 10 1.05 9.68 30.44
CA GLY A 10 2.51 9.61 30.49
C GLY A 10 3.08 8.22 30.75
N ARG A 11 2.28 7.29 31.31
CA ARG A 11 2.59 5.85 31.54
C ARG A 11 3.64 5.52 32.61
N TYR A 12 4.19 6.51 33.30
CA TYR A 12 5.14 6.30 34.39
C TYR A 12 4.53 6.62 35.76
N GLN A 13 5.14 6.05 36.80
CA GLN A 13 4.87 6.43 38.18
C GLN A 13 5.47 7.82 38.48
N PRO A 14 4.91 8.58 39.45
CA PRO A 14 5.37 9.92 39.78
C PRO A 14 6.88 10.00 40.10
N GLU A 15 7.47 8.99 40.73
CA GLU A 15 8.89 8.96 41.11
C GLU A 15 9.82 9.01 39.91
N ALA A 16 9.42 8.44 38.78
CA ALA A 16 10.19 8.50 37.54
C ALA A 16 10.15 9.89 36.88
N LEU A 17 9.12 10.70 37.17
CA LEU A 17 8.97 12.05 36.63
C LEU A 17 9.85 13.08 37.36
N ASN A 18 10.47 12.70 38.49
CA ASN A 18 11.42 13.55 39.22
C ASN A 18 12.77 13.67 38.50
N TYR A 19 13.04 12.81 37.50
CA TYR A 19 14.28 12.87 36.73
C TYR A 19 14.09 13.64 35.43
N LYS A 20 14.98 14.61 35.18
CA LYS A 20 14.96 15.44 33.97
C LYS A 20 16.32 15.47 33.30
N ILE A 21 16.33 15.59 31.98
CA ILE A 21 17.55 15.93 31.23
C ILE A 21 17.50 17.41 30.87
N ALA A 22 18.63 18.10 31.07
CA ALA A 22 18.82 19.47 30.60
C ALA A 22 19.40 19.45 29.19
N ALA A 23 18.78 20.18 28.26
CA ALA A 23 19.30 20.39 26.91
C ALA A 23 19.28 21.88 26.56
N ALA A 24 20.35 22.37 25.94
CA ALA A 24 20.39 23.73 25.41
C ALA A 24 19.51 23.79 24.14
N VAL A 25 18.50 24.67 24.14
CA VAL A 25 17.62 24.85 22.97
C VAL A 25 18.17 25.98 22.12
N CYS A 26 18.45 25.73 20.84
CA CYS A 26 18.67 26.77 19.85
C CYS A 26 17.37 27.00 19.06
N ASN A 27 16.72 28.14 19.27
CA ASN A 27 15.44 28.45 18.62
C ASN A 27 15.68 28.92 17.18
N ARG A 28 15.42 28.06 16.17
CA ARG A 28 15.66 28.39 14.73
C ARG A 28 14.88 29.61 14.22
N ARG A 29 13.79 30.04 14.89
CA ARG A 29 12.98 31.21 14.48
C ARG A 29 13.56 32.58 14.89
N ASN A 30 14.57 32.62 15.75
CA ASN A 30 15.15 33.87 16.31
C ASN A 30 16.63 34.05 15.97
N GLN A 31 17.07 33.71 14.75
CA GLN A 31 18.47 33.96 14.34
C GLN A 31 18.84 35.45 14.24
N THR A 32 17.92 36.39 14.43
CA THR A 32 18.22 37.83 14.39
C THR A 32 18.62 38.44 15.74
N ASN A 33 18.43 37.76 16.88
CA ASN A 33 18.84 38.27 18.19
C ASN A 33 19.40 37.13 19.04
N GLY A 34 20.70 37.16 19.33
CA GLY A 34 21.45 36.16 20.11
C GLY A 34 21.06 36.06 21.60
N THR A 35 19.78 35.85 21.90
CA THR A 35 19.34 35.50 23.25
C THR A 35 19.42 33.99 23.43
N HIS A 36 20.45 33.54 24.16
CA HIS A 36 20.53 32.18 24.69
C HIS A 36 19.26 31.89 25.51
N SER A 37 18.36 31.02 25.02
CA SER A 37 17.24 30.53 25.82
C SER A 37 17.74 29.61 26.93
N ALA A 38 17.16 29.73 28.12
CA ALA A 38 17.47 28.87 29.26
C ALA A 38 17.36 27.37 28.87
N PRO A 39 18.23 26.49 29.41
CA PRO A 39 18.21 25.06 29.08
C PRO A 39 16.85 24.46 29.43
N GLN A 40 16.25 23.78 28.46
CA GLN A 40 14.95 23.14 28.65
C GLN A 40 15.16 21.85 29.43
N GLN A 41 14.50 21.74 30.58
CA GLN A 41 14.51 20.52 31.40
C GLN A 41 13.30 19.67 31.06
N LEU A 42 13.54 18.47 30.54
CA LEU A 42 12.48 17.59 30.06
C LEU A 42 12.47 16.28 30.85
N THR A 43 11.28 15.92 31.35
CA THR A 43 11.03 14.55 31.83
C THR A 43 10.95 13.58 30.64
N LEU A 44 11.08 12.28 30.89
CA LEU A 44 11.01 11.27 29.82
C LEU A 44 9.71 11.34 28.99
N PRO A 45 8.50 11.52 29.58
CA PRO A 45 7.28 11.73 28.80
C PRO A 45 7.30 13.01 27.96
N GLN A 46 7.79 14.12 28.53
CA GLN A 46 7.85 15.40 27.81
C GLN A 46 8.81 15.32 26.63
N PHE A 47 9.94 14.64 26.82
CA PHE A 47 10.91 14.37 25.77
C PHE A 47 10.31 13.46 24.68
N ALA A 48 9.62 12.38 25.07
CA ALA A 48 9.02 11.44 24.12
C ALA A 48 7.83 12.04 23.33
N ALA A 49 7.19 13.10 23.87
CA ALA A 49 6.11 13.83 23.23
C ALA A 49 6.59 14.89 22.22
N LEU A 50 7.89 15.17 22.14
CA LEU A 50 8.43 16.01 21.07
C LEU A 50 8.36 15.29 19.73
N PRO A 51 8.20 16.02 18.61
CA PRO A 51 8.45 15.47 17.29
C PRO A 51 9.86 14.88 17.22
N ILE A 52 10.05 13.78 16.48
CA ILE A 52 11.35 13.11 16.34
C ILE A 52 12.42 14.07 15.80
N SER A 53 12.06 14.94 14.86
CA SER A 53 12.97 15.98 14.34
C SER A 53 13.46 16.93 15.43
N ALA A 54 12.56 17.40 16.30
CA ALA A 54 12.91 18.25 17.44
C ALA A 54 13.71 17.47 18.51
N THR A 55 13.37 16.21 18.73
CA THR A 55 14.08 15.32 19.66
C THR A 55 15.54 15.15 19.25
N LEU A 56 15.80 15.02 17.95
CA LEU A 56 17.15 14.91 17.40
C LEU A 56 17.97 16.18 17.63
N ASP A 57 17.38 17.36 17.42
CA ASP A 57 18.01 18.65 17.73
C ASP A 57 18.32 18.78 19.24
N VAL A 58 17.41 18.33 20.11
CA VAL A 58 17.60 18.34 21.57
C VAL A 58 18.75 17.41 21.97
N LEU A 59 18.78 16.16 21.47
CA LEU A 59 19.82 15.18 21.80
C LEU A 59 21.22 15.61 21.37
N ALA A 60 21.33 16.27 20.22
CA ALA A 60 22.60 16.80 19.74
C ALA A 60 23.22 17.80 20.72
N ASN A 61 22.38 18.49 21.50
CA ASN A 61 22.76 19.54 22.45
C ASN A 61 22.71 19.10 23.93
N ILE A 62 22.56 17.79 24.21
CA ILE A 62 22.69 17.27 25.58
C ILE A 62 24.16 17.27 25.97
N GLU A 63 24.44 17.89 27.11
CA GLU A 63 25.74 17.83 27.77
C GLU A 63 25.99 16.41 28.28
N VAL A 64 27.02 15.77 27.73
CA VAL A 64 27.53 14.48 28.19
C VAL A 64 28.90 14.75 28.79
N ALA A 65 29.11 14.28 30.03
CA ALA A 65 30.40 14.44 30.69
C ALA A 65 31.53 13.82 29.84
N PRO A 66 32.69 14.48 29.63
CA PRO A 66 33.74 14.01 28.72
C PRO A 66 34.28 12.61 29.05
N ASP A 67 34.13 12.19 30.30
CA ASP A 67 34.54 10.89 30.85
C ASP A 67 33.46 9.80 30.74
N ASP A 68 32.20 10.14 30.44
CA ASP A 68 31.12 9.16 30.28
C ASP A 68 31.00 8.67 28.82
N GLY A 69 31.97 7.83 28.41
CA GLY A 69 31.97 7.20 27.09
C GLY A 69 30.71 6.37 26.80
N ALA A 70 30.08 5.79 27.82
CA ALA A 70 28.85 5.03 27.66
C ALA A 70 27.65 5.92 27.30
N ALA A 71 27.49 7.07 27.97
CA ALA A 71 26.45 8.05 27.61
C ALA A 71 26.68 8.63 26.21
N ALA A 72 27.94 8.85 25.80
CA ALA A 72 28.28 9.31 24.46
C ALA A 72 27.90 8.27 23.38
N MET A 73 28.17 6.98 23.62
CA MET A 73 27.75 5.88 22.74
C MET A 73 26.22 5.79 22.65
N LEU A 74 25.51 5.85 23.78
CA LEU A 74 24.04 5.84 23.82
C LEU A 74 23.46 7.00 23.01
N ARG A 75 23.94 8.23 23.22
CA ARG A 75 23.51 9.40 22.46
C ARG A 75 23.74 9.21 20.96
N THR A 76 24.90 8.70 20.57
CA THR A 76 25.26 8.48 19.16
C THR A 76 24.30 7.48 18.50
N GLU A 77 24.02 6.36 19.17
CA GLU A 77 23.10 5.33 18.67
C GLU A 77 21.65 5.83 18.60
N ILE A 78 21.18 6.56 19.61
CA ILE A 78 19.83 7.17 19.59
C ILE A 78 19.74 8.16 18.42
N CYS A 79 20.71 9.07 18.27
CA CYS A 79 20.73 10.03 17.17
C CYS A 79 20.72 9.32 15.81
N ALA A 80 21.49 8.24 15.64
CA ALA A 80 21.48 7.46 14.40
C ALA A 80 20.08 6.90 14.07
N ARG A 81 19.40 6.29 15.04
CA ARG A 81 18.05 5.74 14.86
C ARG A 81 17.00 6.83 14.58
N LEU A 82 17.08 7.98 15.25
CA LEU A 82 16.20 9.11 14.99
C LEU A 82 16.44 9.76 13.61
N ARG A 83 17.69 9.74 13.11
CA ARG A 83 18.01 10.17 11.73
C ARG A 83 17.30 9.27 10.73
N TYR A 84 17.37 7.94 10.90
CA TYR A 84 16.66 7.01 10.01
C TYR A 84 15.15 7.29 9.98
N LEU A 85 14.53 7.54 11.14
CA LEU A 85 13.10 7.91 11.21
C LEU A 85 12.79 9.24 10.48
N SER A 86 13.71 10.20 10.55
CA SER A 86 13.56 11.46 9.83
C SER A 86 13.75 11.28 8.32
N GLU A 87 14.71 10.46 7.90
CA GLU A 87 15.02 10.14 6.50
C GLU A 87 13.87 9.43 5.80
N VAL A 88 13.23 8.46 6.45
CA VAL A 88 12.02 7.79 5.91
C VAL A 88 10.77 8.69 5.97
N GLY A 89 10.88 9.94 6.41
CA GLY A 89 9.80 10.92 6.38
C GLY A 89 8.78 10.80 7.50
N VAL A 90 9.11 10.12 8.61
CA VAL A 90 8.23 10.04 9.81
C VAL A 90 8.74 10.92 10.96
N GLY A 91 9.61 11.89 10.67
CA GLY A 91 10.17 12.81 11.67
C GLY A 91 9.15 13.69 12.42
N TYR A 92 7.92 13.82 11.89
CA TYR A 92 6.81 14.53 12.53
C TYR A 92 6.09 13.70 13.61
N LEU A 93 6.35 12.38 13.68
CA LEU A 93 5.80 11.54 14.74
C LEU A 93 6.49 11.84 16.06
N THR A 94 5.82 11.49 17.16
CA THR A 94 6.39 11.48 18.50
C THR A 94 6.77 10.05 18.89
N LEU A 95 7.73 9.92 19.80
CA LEU A 95 8.26 8.63 20.25
C LEU A 95 7.26 7.83 21.11
N ASP A 96 6.36 8.54 21.80
CA ASP A 96 5.30 7.96 22.62
C ASP A 96 4.03 7.61 21.82
N ARG A 97 3.95 8.01 20.54
CA ARG A 97 2.81 7.73 19.66
C ARG A 97 2.55 6.22 19.60
N SER A 98 1.30 5.85 19.82
CA SER A 98 0.89 4.45 19.78
C SER A 98 0.98 3.90 18.36
N THR A 99 1.51 2.68 18.21
CA THR A 99 1.58 2.02 16.90
C THR A 99 0.21 1.73 16.31
N ARG A 100 -0.85 1.74 17.12
CA ARG A 100 -2.23 1.51 16.67
C ARG A 100 -2.86 2.72 15.98
N THR A 101 -2.32 3.91 16.20
CA THR A 101 -2.79 5.15 15.57
C THR A 101 -1.92 5.56 14.38
N LEU A 102 -0.94 4.71 14.02
CA LEU A 102 -0.18 4.87 12.79
C LEU A 102 -0.98 4.28 11.63
N SER A 103 -0.92 4.95 10.49
CA SER A 103 -1.31 4.37 9.20
C SER A 103 -0.41 3.18 8.84
N GLY A 104 -0.89 2.32 7.93
CA GLY A 104 -0.09 1.19 7.44
C GLY A 104 1.28 1.63 6.90
N GLY A 105 1.29 2.67 6.06
CA GLY A 105 2.53 3.24 5.53
C GLY A 105 3.45 3.85 6.59
N GLU A 106 2.92 4.58 7.59
CA GLU A 106 3.74 5.08 8.72
C GLU A 106 4.40 3.91 9.47
N MET A 107 3.65 2.86 9.79
CA MET A 107 4.17 1.69 10.50
C MET A 107 5.24 0.96 9.66
N GLN A 108 5.00 0.80 8.36
CA GLN A 108 5.95 0.17 7.45
C GLN A 108 7.28 0.92 7.40
N ARG A 109 7.23 2.25 7.31
CA ARG A 109 8.43 3.11 7.33
C ARG A 109 9.14 3.08 8.68
N VAL A 110 8.41 3.04 9.79
CA VAL A 110 8.99 2.83 11.12
C VAL A 110 9.74 1.48 11.18
N ASN A 111 9.15 0.40 10.69
CA ASN A 111 9.80 -0.93 10.64
C ASN A 111 11.04 -0.96 9.73
N LEU A 112 11.01 -0.22 8.62
CA LEU A 112 12.17 -0.07 7.74
C LEU A 112 13.39 0.51 8.49
N THR A 113 13.17 1.42 9.45
CA THR A 113 14.28 1.97 10.25
C THR A 113 14.93 0.97 11.18
N THR A 114 14.18 0.00 11.70
CA THR A 114 14.73 -1.11 12.50
C THR A 114 15.70 -1.94 11.66
N CYS A 115 15.38 -2.17 10.39
CA CYS A 115 16.27 -2.87 9.45
C CYS A 115 17.56 -2.09 9.16
N LEU A 116 17.46 -0.76 9.00
CA LEU A 116 18.63 0.12 8.84
C LEU A 116 19.55 0.10 10.06
N GLY A 117 18.98 0.07 11.26
CA GLY A 117 19.69 0.01 12.53
C GLY A 117 20.41 -1.33 12.77
N ALA A 118 19.79 -2.44 12.36
CA ALA A 118 20.38 -3.77 12.51
C ALA A 118 21.63 -4.00 11.64
N SER A 119 21.89 -3.15 10.65
CA SER A 119 23.08 -3.20 9.77
C SER A 119 23.30 -4.58 9.12
N LEU A 120 22.21 -5.23 8.71
CA LEU A 120 22.24 -6.52 8.03
C LEU A 120 22.94 -6.40 6.66
N VAL A 121 23.64 -7.47 6.27
CA VAL A 121 24.33 -7.63 4.98
C VAL A 121 23.99 -8.99 4.39
N ASN A 122 24.10 -9.15 3.07
CA ASN A 122 23.79 -10.39 2.35
C ASN A 122 22.38 -10.94 2.69
N THR A 123 21.41 -10.04 2.86
CA THR A 123 20.02 -10.34 3.20
C THR A 123 19.10 -9.98 2.03
N LEU A 124 18.04 -10.78 1.82
CA LEU A 124 16.96 -10.45 0.89
C LEU A 124 15.87 -9.67 1.65
N PHE A 125 15.67 -8.40 1.30
CA PHE A 125 14.57 -7.60 1.80
C PHE A 125 13.39 -7.69 0.82
N VAL A 126 12.26 -8.22 1.27
CA VAL A 126 11.01 -8.28 0.49
C VAL A 126 10.08 -7.17 1.00
N MET A 127 9.72 -6.21 0.15
CA MET A 127 8.93 -5.04 0.54
C MET A 127 7.62 -4.99 -0.23
N ASP A 128 6.51 -4.74 0.48
CA ASP A 128 5.17 -4.63 -0.10
C ASP A 128 4.75 -3.17 -0.21
N GLU A 129 4.85 -2.58 -1.41
CA GLU A 129 4.35 -1.24 -1.71
C GLU A 129 4.75 -0.14 -0.67
N PRO A 130 6.05 0.07 -0.43
CA PRO A 130 6.52 1.01 0.59
C PRO A 130 6.18 2.49 0.30
N SER A 131 5.71 2.82 -0.91
CA SER A 131 5.23 4.17 -1.27
C SER A 131 3.87 4.54 -0.67
N VAL A 132 3.15 3.59 -0.07
CA VAL A 132 1.76 3.82 0.36
C VAL A 132 1.64 4.90 1.44
N GLY A 133 0.68 5.81 1.24
CA GLY A 133 0.46 6.98 2.07
C GLY A 133 1.59 8.01 2.05
N LEU A 134 2.54 7.91 1.10
CA LEU A 134 3.54 8.94 0.85
C LEU A 134 3.09 9.93 -0.21
N HIS A 135 3.41 11.19 0.06
CA HIS A 135 3.32 12.22 -0.96
C HIS A 135 4.46 12.05 -1.98
N PRO A 136 4.26 12.33 -3.28
CA PRO A 136 5.29 12.18 -4.32
C PRO A 136 6.66 12.81 -3.96
N ARG A 137 6.63 13.93 -3.24
CA ARG A 137 7.82 14.60 -2.65
C ARG A 137 8.69 13.67 -1.80
N ASP A 138 8.08 12.83 -0.98
CA ASP A 138 8.77 12.03 0.03
C ASP A 138 9.22 10.66 -0.53
N VAL A 139 8.68 10.23 -1.68
CA VAL A 139 9.08 9.00 -2.37
C VAL A 139 10.57 9.02 -2.73
N GLY A 140 11.10 10.16 -3.17
CA GLY A 140 12.53 10.30 -3.47
C GLY A 140 13.44 10.06 -2.25
N ARG A 141 12.97 10.36 -1.03
CA ARG A 141 13.72 10.07 0.20
C ARG A 141 13.73 8.57 0.48
N LEU A 142 12.59 7.91 0.32
CA LEU A 142 12.46 6.46 0.46
C LEU A 142 13.36 5.72 -0.53
N VAL A 143 13.42 6.15 -1.79
CA VAL A 143 14.32 5.58 -2.80
C VAL A 143 15.79 5.65 -2.36
N ARG A 144 16.24 6.79 -1.81
CA ARG A 144 17.60 6.92 -1.27
C ARG A 144 17.88 5.93 -0.13
N VAL A 145 16.92 5.75 0.77
CA VAL A 145 17.01 4.78 1.86
C VAL A 145 17.13 3.34 1.33
N MET A 146 16.34 2.99 0.31
CA MET A 146 16.41 1.67 -0.34
C MET A 146 17.75 1.44 -1.05
N HIS A 147 18.27 2.44 -1.76
CA HIS A 147 19.61 2.36 -2.33
C HIS A 147 20.70 2.19 -1.26
N ASN A 148 20.60 2.92 -0.14
CA ASN A 148 21.53 2.73 0.97
C ASN A 148 21.48 1.30 1.54
N LEU A 149 20.30 0.68 1.63
CA LEU A 149 20.18 -0.73 2.03
C LEU A 149 20.83 -1.67 1.01
N ARG A 150 20.58 -1.44 -0.28
CA ARG A 150 21.19 -2.22 -1.38
C ARG A 150 22.71 -2.12 -1.34
N ASP A 151 23.23 -0.89 -1.26
CA ASP A 151 24.66 -0.59 -1.37
C ASP A 151 25.48 -1.14 -0.18
N LYS A 152 24.82 -1.49 0.94
CA LYS A 152 25.41 -2.29 2.04
C LYS A 152 25.63 -3.77 1.68
N GLY A 153 25.32 -4.21 0.46
CA GLY A 153 25.43 -5.59 0.01
C GLY A 153 24.18 -6.42 0.30
N ASN A 154 23.00 -5.80 0.18
CA ASN A 154 21.72 -6.50 0.30
C ASN A 154 20.98 -6.55 -1.04
N THR A 155 20.08 -7.51 -1.17
CA THR A 155 19.18 -7.61 -2.32
C THR A 155 17.80 -7.11 -1.92
N LEU A 156 17.23 -6.19 -2.69
CA LEU A 156 15.90 -5.65 -2.41
C LEU A 156 14.93 -6.15 -3.48
N LEU A 157 13.85 -6.80 -3.05
CA LEU A 157 12.74 -7.22 -3.88
C LEU A 157 11.50 -6.41 -3.48
N VAL A 158 11.07 -5.50 -4.34
CA VAL A 158 10.06 -4.50 -4.00
C VAL A 158 8.85 -4.69 -4.90
N VAL A 159 7.69 -5.04 -4.32
CA VAL A 159 6.42 -5.05 -5.05
C VAL A 159 5.89 -3.62 -5.13
N GLU A 160 5.82 -3.03 -6.32
CA GLU A 160 5.45 -1.62 -6.47
C GLU A 160 4.72 -1.29 -7.77
N HIS A 161 4.02 -0.15 -7.70
CA HIS A 161 3.28 0.47 -8.78
C HIS A 161 3.65 1.94 -8.99
N ASP A 162 4.36 2.56 -8.04
CA ASP A 162 4.78 3.96 -8.18
C ASP A 162 5.83 4.14 -9.29
N GLU A 163 5.60 5.12 -10.17
CA GLU A 163 6.47 5.42 -11.30
C GLU A 163 7.89 5.82 -10.86
N GLN A 164 8.05 6.58 -9.76
CA GLN A 164 9.37 7.03 -9.31
C GLN A 164 10.19 5.85 -8.76
N ILE A 165 9.56 4.92 -8.04
CA ILE A 165 10.24 3.71 -7.54
C ILE A 165 10.60 2.77 -8.69
N ILE A 166 9.67 2.51 -9.62
CA ILE A 166 9.94 1.66 -10.78
C ILE A 166 11.11 2.24 -11.59
N ARG A 167 11.16 3.56 -11.77
CA ARG A 167 12.25 4.25 -12.49
C ARG A 167 13.60 4.22 -11.77
N ALA A 168 13.61 4.00 -10.46
CA ALA A 168 14.84 3.90 -9.66
C ALA A 168 15.38 2.47 -9.57
N ALA A 169 14.66 1.47 -10.07
CA ALA A 169 15.05 0.07 -9.98
C ALA A 169 16.23 -0.28 -10.89
N ASP A 170 17.08 -1.21 -10.45
CA ASP A 170 18.15 -1.79 -11.29
C ASP A 170 17.56 -2.79 -12.29
N ASN A 171 16.59 -3.60 -11.84
CA ASN A 171 15.85 -4.55 -12.68
C ASN A 171 14.36 -4.51 -12.40
N LEU A 172 13.60 -4.95 -13.40
CA LEU A 172 12.16 -5.06 -13.34
C LEU A 172 11.72 -6.50 -13.63
N ILE A 173 10.72 -6.95 -12.89
CA ILE A 173 9.94 -8.15 -13.15
C ILE A 173 8.50 -7.69 -13.37
N ASP A 174 7.96 -7.91 -14.57
CA ASP A 174 6.57 -7.61 -14.89
C ASP A 174 5.78 -8.91 -14.98
N ILE A 175 4.70 -9.01 -14.20
CA ILE A 175 3.82 -10.19 -14.13
C ILE A 175 2.43 -9.82 -14.66
N GLY A 176 1.95 -10.60 -15.63
CA GLY A 176 0.70 -10.33 -16.33
C GLY A 176 0.35 -11.49 -17.27
N PRO A 177 -0.18 -11.23 -18.49
CA PRO A 177 -0.60 -9.92 -19.01
C PRO A 177 -1.94 -9.41 -18.42
N GLY A 178 -2.73 -10.29 -17.82
CA GLY A 178 -4.05 -9.99 -17.27
C GLY A 178 -4.16 -10.11 -15.75
N ARG A 179 -5.39 -10.09 -15.26
CA ARG A 179 -5.77 -10.25 -13.84
C ARG A 179 -6.21 -11.69 -13.57
N GLY A 180 -5.99 -12.18 -12.35
CA GLY A 180 -6.35 -13.54 -11.94
C GLY A 180 -5.88 -14.57 -12.95
N GLU A 181 -6.75 -15.46 -13.42
CA GLU A 181 -6.37 -16.58 -14.30
C GLU A 181 -5.78 -16.15 -15.67
N ARG A 182 -5.99 -14.89 -16.08
CA ARG A 182 -5.34 -14.31 -17.28
C ARG A 182 -3.95 -13.71 -16.98
N GLY A 183 -3.55 -13.67 -15.72
CA GLY A 183 -2.23 -13.31 -15.24
C GLY A 183 -1.36 -14.55 -15.00
N GLY A 184 -0.45 -14.44 -14.04
CA GLY A 184 0.39 -15.55 -13.60
C GLY A 184 1.58 -15.87 -14.49
N GLU A 185 1.78 -15.10 -15.57
CA GLU A 185 2.84 -15.29 -16.54
C GLU A 185 3.89 -14.18 -16.41
N LEU A 186 5.14 -14.53 -16.71
CA LEU A 186 6.24 -13.57 -16.73
C LEU A 186 6.22 -12.80 -18.05
N VAL A 187 5.83 -11.53 -18.01
CA VAL A 187 5.77 -10.65 -19.19
C VAL A 187 7.17 -10.11 -19.50
N TRP A 188 7.93 -9.73 -18.47
CA TRP A 188 9.28 -9.23 -18.60
C TRP A 188 10.15 -9.56 -17.39
N THR A 189 11.44 -9.80 -17.63
CA THR A 189 12.46 -9.83 -16.59
C THR A 189 13.77 -9.26 -17.13
N GLY A 190 14.41 -8.38 -16.34
CA GLY A 190 15.76 -7.87 -16.63
C GLY A 190 15.92 -6.39 -16.35
N GLN A 191 17.01 -5.81 -16.85
CA GLN A 191 17.37 -4.41 -16.61
C GLN A 191 16.30 -3.44 -17.12
N LEU A 192 16.00 -2.43 -16.31
CA LEU A 192 14.98 -1.43 -16.60
C LEU A 192 15.26 -0.65 -17.90
N ASP A 193 16.52 -0.29 -18.17
CA ASP A 193 16.87 0.46 -19.37
C ASP A 193 16.47 -0.26 -20.67
N LYS A 194 16.60 -1.60 -20.68
CA LYS A 194 16.19 -2.44 -21.82
C LYS A 194 14.68 -2.50 -21.98
N PHE A 195 13.96 -2.52 -20.85
CA PHE A 195 12.50 -2.46 -20.82
C PHE A 195 11.99 -1.13 -21.41
N MET A 196 12.61 -0.01 -21.02
CA MET A 196 12.21 1.33 -21.49
C MET A 196 12.59 1.59 -22.96
N CYS A 197 13.81 1.25 -23.37
CA CYS A 197 14.29 1.53 -24.73
C CYS A 197 13.69 0.62 -25.80
N GLY A 198 12.96 -0.44 -25.42
CA GLY A 198 12.32 -1.34 -26.38
C GLY A 198 13.30 -2.04 -27.30
N SER A 199 14.49 -2.40 -26.79
CA SER A 199 15.46 -3.14 -27.61
C SER A 199 14.80 -4.45 -28.03
N ALA A 200 14.52 -4.59 -29.32
CA ALA A 200 14.28 -5.87 -29.93
C ALA A 200 15.34 -6.83 -29.38
N ALA A 201 14.91 -7.95 -28.79
CA ALA A 201 15.80 -9.07 -28.53
C ALA A 201 16.67 -9.28 -29.79
N PRO A 202 17.98 -9.54 -29.65
CA PRO A 202 18.88 -9.56 -30.81
C PRO A 202 18.29 -10.48 -31.87
N ARG A 203 17.97 -9.91 -33.04
CA ARG A 203 17.56 -10.66 -34.22
C ARG A 203 18.73 -11.59 -34.57
N THR A 204 18.65 -12.85 -34.17
CA THR A 204 19.49 -13.88 -34.75
C THR A 204 19.14 -13.95 -36.23
N MET A 205 20.11 -13.59 -37.07
CA MET A 205 20.05 -13.62 -38.53
C MET A 205 19.68 -15.02 -39.07
N PRO A 206 19.16 -15.10 -40.31
CA PRO A 206 18.65 -16.32 -40.90
C PRO A 206 19.81 -17.30 -41.22
N ASN A 207 19.70 -18.52 -40.71
CA ASN A 207 20.65 -19.60 -40.99
C ASN A 207 20.60 -19.98 -42.48
N ILE A 208 21.57 -19.46 -43.25
CA ILE A 208 22.05 -20.06 -44.48
C ILE A 208 23.45 -20.63 -44.18
N ILE A 209 23.59 -21.94 -44.42
CA ILE A 209 24.82 -22.77 -44.44
C ILE A 209 25.40 -23.18 -43.08
N ALA A 210 25.18 -24.45 -42.72
CA ALA A 210 26.25 -25.40 -42.38
C ALA A 210 25.66 -26.81 -42.24
N GLU A 211 25.60 -27.55 -43.35
CA GLU A 211 25.70 -29.00 -43.31
C GLU A 211 27.07 -29.41 -42.74
N ARG A 212 27.09 -30.62 -42.15
CA ARG A 212 28.26 -31.43 -41.74
C ARG A 212 28.83 -31.15 -40.35
N SER A 213 28.38 -31.93 -39.37
CA SER A 213 29.17 -33.09 -38.92
C SER A 213 28.42 -33.83 -37.80
N LYS A 214 28.20 -35.12 -37.99
CA LYS A 214 27.68 -36.06 -36.99
C LYS A 214 28.83 -36.42 -36.04
N LYS A 215 28.73 -36.05 -34.75
CA LYS A 215 29.18 -36.82 -33.56
C LYS A 215 29.31 -35.90 -32.33
N SER A 216 28.24 -35.84 -31.54
CA SER A 216 28.25 -35.63 -30.08
C SER A 216 26.79 -35.52 -29.64
N ARG A 217 26.19 -36.65 -29.25
CA ARG A 217 24.92 -36.71 -28.53
C ARG A 217 25.29 -37.06 -27.08
N PHE A 218 24.56 -36.48 -26.13
CA PHE A 218 24.72 -36.52 -24.67
C PHE A 218 25.53 -35.36 -24.05
N ALA A 219 24.89 -34.19 -23.98
CA ALA A 219 24.99 -33.14 -22.94
C ALA A 219 24.68 -31.75 -23.53
N ALA A 220 23.39 -31.45 -23.81
CA ALA A 220 22.84 -30.09 -24.03
C ALA A 220 21.41 -30.17 -24.60
N SER A 221 20.44 -30.62 -23.81
CA SER A 221 19.02 -30.44 -24.09
C SER A 221 18.28 -30.50 -22.75
N ALA A 222 17.52 -29.54 -22.28
CA ALA A 222 16.91 -28.40 -22.95
C ALA A 222 16.68 -27.27 -21.91
N LEU A 223 17.50 -26.22 -21.97
CA LEU A 223 17.06 -24.89 -21.58
C LEU A 223 16.25 -24.36 -22.77
N ARG A 224 14.96 -24.70 -22.82
CA ARG A 224 14.03 -23.95 -23.65
C ARG A 224 13.89 -22.59 -22.97
N SER A 225 14.59 -21.60 -23.51
CA SER A 225 14.27 -20.20 -23.25
C SER A 225 12.76 -20.02 -23.42
N PRO A 226 12.04 -19.39 -22.48
CA PRO A 226 10.63 -19.11 -22.67
C PRO A 226 10.49 -18.37 -24.00
N ALA A 227 9.55 -18.83 -24.84
CA ALA A 227 9.24 -18.16 -26.09
C ALA A 227 9.13 -16.65 -25.82
N ALA A 228 9.97 -15.87 -26.48
CA ALA A 228 10.09 -14.44 -26.24
C ALA A 228 8.73 -13.78 -26.49
N TRP A 229 8.00 -13.51 -25.40
CA TRP A 229 6.82 -12.68 -25.47
C TRP A 229 7.26 -11.32 -26.00
N PRO A 230 6.59 -10.74 -27.00
CA PRO A 230 6.95 -9.41 -27.46
C PRO A 230 6.84 -8.46 -26.27
N ILE A 231 7.90 -7.69 -25.98
CA ILE A 231 7.93 -6.57 -25.02
C ILE A 231 6.80 -5.55 -25.33
N GLN A 232 6.14 -5.67 -26.49
CA GLN A 232 5.01 -4.89 -26.97
C GLN A 232 3.66 -5.19 -26.29
N GLN A 233 3.59 -6.08 -25.28
CA GLN A 233 2.33 -6.38 -24.56
C GLN A 233 2.35 -6.04 -23.06
N SER A 234 3.38 -5.34 -22.57
CA SER A 234 3.40 -4.89 -21.18
C SER A 234 2.58 -3.62 -21.01
N LEU A 235 1.41 -3.73 -20.38
CA LEU A 235 0.60 -2.58 -19.97
C LEU A 235 1.41 -1.60 -19.12
N THR A 236 2.27 -2.10 -18.23
CA THR A 236 3.11 -1.24 -17.40
C THR A 236 4.05 -0.40 -18.25
N ARG A 237 4.68 -1.00 -19.27
CA ARG A 237 5.51 -0.27 -20.22
C ARG A 237 4.72 0.81 -20.95
N ASP A 238 3.52 0.52 -21.40
CA ASP A 238 2.68 1.48 -22.13
C ASP A 238 2.42 2.74 -21.29
N TYR A 239 2.16 2.58 -19.98
CA TYR A 239 2.01 3.71 -19.07
C TYR A 239 3.33 4.46 -18.80
N LEU A 240 4.43 3.74 -18.56
CA LEU A 240 5.74 4.36 -18.29
C LEU A 240 6.32 5.09 -19.50
N THR A 241 6.04 4.61 -20.71
CA THR A 241 6.45 5.25 -21.98
C THR A 241 5.46 6.29 -22.47
N ARG A 242 4.33 6.45 -21.76
CA ARG A 242 3.22 7.36 -22.09
C ARG A 242 2.49 7.02 -23.40
N GLU A 243 2.67 5.81 -23.93
CA GLU A 243 1.83 5.27 -25.03
C GLU A 243 0.37 5.13 -24.57
N LYS A 244 0.17 4.74 -23.31
CA LYS A 244 -1.12 4.80 -22.60
C LYS A 244 -1.02 5.81 -21.46
N SER A 245 -2.10 6.53 -21.19
CA SER A 245 -2.17 7.46 -20.06
C SER A 245 -3.61 7.68 -19.62
N ILE A 246 -3.79 8.09 -18.36
CA ILE A 246 -5.09 8.52 -17.86
C ILE A 246 -5.35 9.94 -18.38
N PRO A 247 -6.39 10.14 -19.21
CA PRO A 247 -6.65 11.43 -19.84
C PRO A 247 -7.13 12.45 -18.80
N ILE A 248 -6.65 13.70 -18.94
CA ILE A 248 -7.15 14.82 -18.14
C ILE A 248 -8.56 15.18 -18.64
N PRO A 249 -9.55 15.37 -17.75
CA PRO A 249 -10.89 15.83 -18.15
C PRO A 249 -10.83 17.14 -18.95
N LYS A 250 -11.54 17.19 -20.09
CA LYS A 250 -11.57 18.36 -20.98
C LYS A 250 -12.15 19.62 -20.33
N SER A 251 -13.05 19.44 -19.37
CA SER A 251 -13.68 20.52 -18.61
C SER A 251 -13.97 20.06 -17.19
N ARG A 252 -13.76 20.94 -16.21
CA ARG A 252 -14.10 20.70 -14.80
C ARG A 252 -15.59 20.95 -14.56
N ARG A 253 -16.24 20.11 -13.75
CA ARG A 253 -17.66 20.29 -13.39
C ARG A 253 -17.86 21.54 -12.55
N LYS A 254 -19.03 22.17 -12.71
CA LYS A 254 -19.45 23.32 -11.89
C LYS A 254 -20.29 22.84 -10.71
N PHE A 255 -20.20 23.55 -9.60
CA PHE A 255 -20.96 23.27 -8.39
C PHE A 255 -21.76 24.51 -7.96
N SER A 256 -22.89 24.27 -7.28
CA SER A 256 -23.76 25.32 -6.71
C SER A 256 -23.94 25.21 -5.20
N SER A 257 -23.51 24.09 -4.61
CA SER A 257 -23.67 23.77 -3.19
C SER A 257 -22.34 23.37 -2.58
N VAL A 258 -22.19 23.64 -1.27
CA VAL A 258 -21.00 23.33 -0.49
C VAL A 258 -21.37 22.82 0.90
N ILE A 259 -20.50 21.99 1.48
CA ILE A 259 -20.44 21.72 2.92
C ILE A 259 -19.41 22.66 3.52
N LYS A 260 -19.72 23.29 4.66
CA LYS A 260 -18.78 24.17 5.34
C LYS A 260 -18.35 23.56 6.67
N ILE A 261 -17.04 23.41 6.84
CA ILE A 261 -16.39 23.07 8.10
C ILE A 261 -15.84 24.36 8.68
N ALA A 262 -16.24 24.70 9.90
CA ALA A 262 -15.81 25.90 10.58
C ALA A 262 -15.04 25.58 11.86
N GLY A 263 -13.85 26.17 11.98
CA GLY A 263 -12.98 26.10 13.15
C GLY A 263 -12.63 24.69 13.60
N ALA A 264 -12.09 23.86 12.69
CA ALA A 264 -11.59 22.54 13.02
C ALA A 264 -10.26 22.62 13.79
N THR A 265 -10.19 21.97 14.95
CA THR A 265 -9.05 22.04 15.89
C THR A 265 -8.60 20.66 16.39
N GLU A 266 -9.11 19.58 15.80
CA GLU A 266 -8.71 18.23 16.17
C GLU A 266 -7.24 17.97 15.79
N HIS A 267 -6.48 17.31 16.67
CA HIS A 267 -5.05 17.03 16.51
C HIS A 267 -4.23 18.27 16.12
N ASN A 268 -3.58 18.26 14.94
CA ASN A 268 -2.70 19.33 14.48
C ASN A 268 -3.44 20.41 13.66
N LEU A 269 -4.77 20.34 13.50
CA LEU A 269 -5.54 21.32 12.72
C LEU A 269 -5.58 22.69 13.40
N LYS A 270 -5.25 23.76 12.67
CA LYS A 270 -5.10 25.12 13.22
C LYS A 270 -6.35 25.99 13.02
N ASN A 271 -7.44 25.68 13.74
CA ASN A 271 -8.72 26.41 13.67
C ASN A 271 -9.21 26.59 12.21
N LEU A 272 -9.16 25.49 11.46
CA LEU A 272 -9.27 25.47 10.01
C LEU A 272 -10.72 25.68 9.57
N ASN A 273 -10.93 26.54 8.57
CA ASN A 273 -12.21 26.74 7.90
C ASN A 273 -12.08 26.31 6.44
N VAL A 274 -12.94 25.42 5.96
CA VAL A 274 -12.90 24.91 4.59
C VAL A 274 -14.30 24.65 4.05
N GLU A 275 -14.46 24.88 2.75
CA GLU A 275 -15.68 24.58 2.01
C GLU A 275 -15.42 23.43 1.03
N ILE A 276 -16.27 22.41 1.06
CA ILE A 276 -16.21 21.24 0.19
C ILE A 276 -17.37 21.31 -0.79
N PRO A 277 -17.10 21.51 -2.09
CA PRO A 277 -18.12 21.48 -3.14
C PRO A 277 -18.90 20.16 -3.21
N LEU A 278 -20.18 20.26 -3.55
CA LEU A 278 -21.08 19.13 -3.76
C LEU A 278 -21.38 18.92 -5.25
N GLY A 279 -21.66 17.68 -5.62
CA GLY A 279 -21.98 17.24 -6.98
C GLY A 279 -20.77 17.11 -7.91
N ILE A 280 -19.55 17.14 -7.37
CA ILE A 280 -18.30 17.06 -8.14
C ILE A 280 -17.27 16.15 -7.46
N PHE A 281 -16.16 15.91 -8.15
CA PHE A 281 -14.99 15.22 -7.59
C PHE A 281 -14.07 16.20 -6.85
N THR A 282 -14.04 16.14 -5.51
CA THR A 282 -13.08 16.89 -4.68
C THR A 282 -11.95 15.99 -4.19
N ALA A 283 -10.70 16.35 -4.48
CA ALA A 283 -9.51 15.70 -3.91
C ALA A 283 -8.96 16.49 -2.71
N ILE A 284 -8.56 15.77 -1.66
CA ILE A 284 -7.91 16.31 -0.47
C ILE A 284 -6.46 15.87 -0.50
N THR A 285 -5.56 16.82 -0.69
CA THR A 285 -4.13 16.57 -0.96
C THR A 285 -3.26 17.19 0.13
N GLY A 286 -1.95 16.93 0.06
CA GLY A 286 -0.97 17.45 1.01
C GLY A 286 -0.05 16.36 1.54
N VAL A 287 1.05 16.75 2.18
CA VAL A 287 2.09 15.83 2.67
C VAL A 287 1.58 14.85 3.74
N SER A 288 2.26 13.72 3.93
CA SER A 288 1.86 12.75 4.98
C SER A 288 1.95 13.43 6.36
N GLY A 289 0.93 13.30 7.20
CA GLY A 289 0.85 14.01 8.48
C GLY A 289 0.36 15.46 8.44
N SER A 290 -0.07 16.00 7.28
CA SER A 290 -0.60 17.38 7.19
C SER A 290 -1.98 17.59 7.82
N GLY A 291 -2.71 16.51 8.17
CA GLY A 291 -4.05 16.56 8.78
C GLY A 291 -5.20 16.12 7.86
N LYS A 292 -4.93 15.49 6.70
CA LYS A 292 -5.96 15.04 5.73
C LYS A 292 -7.01 14.11 6.34
N SER A 293 -6.58 12.99 6.91
CA SER A 293 -7.47 12.01 7.53
C SER A 293 -8.19 12.60 8.74
N THR A 294 -7.54 13.45 9.53
CA THR A 294 -8.18 14.17 10.64
C THR A 294 -9.31 15.08 10.18
N LEU A 295 -9.08 15.88 9.13
CA LEU A 295 -10.10 16.78 8.60
C LEU A 295 -11.30 16.01 8.03
N ILE A 296 -11.06 14.92 7.31
CA ILE A 296 -12.10 14.24 6.53
C ILE A 296 -12.79 13.13 7.32
N GLN A 297 -12.05 12.31 8.06
CA GLN A 297 -12.60 11.19 8.82
C GLN A 297 -13.04 11.63 10.21
N ASP A 298 -12.16 12.25 10.99
CA ASP A 298 -12.46 12.60 12.38
C ASP A 298 -13.42 13.78 12.47
N VAL A 299 -13.18 14.84 11.69
CA VAL A 299 -14.01 16.05 11.69
C VAL A 299 -15.21 15.91 10.77
N LEU A 300 -15.04 15.87 9.45
CA LEU A 300 -16.17 15.92 8.50
C LEU A 300 -17.11 14.71 8.66
N TYR A 301 -16.62 13.49 8.44
CA TYR A 301 -17.45 12.29 8.39
C TYR A 301 -18.22 12.05 9.69
N ARG A 302 -17.54 12.04 10.85
CA ARG A 302 -18.20 11.78 12.14
C ARG A 302 -19.17 12.87 12.55
N ASN A 303 -18.88 14.15 12.26
CA ASN A 303 -19.85 15.22 12.54
C ASN A 303 -21.08 15.13 11.64
N LEU A 304 -20.91 14.72 10.37
CA LEU A 304 -22.04 14.49 9.47
C LEU A 304 -22.88 13.28 9.90
N LEU A 305 -22.27 12.16 10.32
CA LEU A 305 -22.99 11.00 10.88
C LEU A 305 -23.83 11.41 12.09
N ARG A 306 -23.23 12.16 13.03
CA ARG A 306 -23.92 12.69 14.21
C ARG A 306 -25.12 13.56 13.80
N SER A 307 -24.96 14.41 12.79
CA SER A 307 -26.06 15.28 12.31
C SER A 307 -27.22 14.49 11.69
N LYS A 308 -26.96 13.28 11.17
CA LYS A 308 -27.97 12.34 10.65
C LYS A 308 -28.51 11.38 11.70
N GLY A 309 -28.12 11.51 12.97
CA GLY A 309 -28.54 10.62 14.05
C GLY A 309 -27.94 9.22 13.98
N GLN A 310 -26.84 9.04 13.24
CA GLN A 310 -26.14 7.78 13.10
C GLN A 310 -25.01 7.67 14.14
N ALA A 311 -24.85 6.49 14.74
CA ALA A 311 -23.79 6.22 15.69
C ALA A 311 -22.44 6.05 14.96
N SER A 312 -21.37 6.50 15.60
CA SER A 312 -19.98 6.28 15.20
C SER A 312 -19.26 5.58 16.34
N GLU A 313 -18.32 4.69 16.04
CA GLU A 313 -17.49 4.01 17.05
C GLU A 313 -16.70 4.99 17.92
N ASN A 314 -16.25 6.09 17.31
CA ASN A 314 -15.45 7.13 17.96
C ASN A 314 -16.21 8.45 18.02
N ALA A 315 -15.86 9.27 19.01
CA ALA A 315 -16.37 10.63 19.13
C ALA A 315 -15.98 11.48 17.89
N PRO A 316 -16.85 12.41 17.45
CA PRO A 316 -16.51 13.37 16.41
C PRO A 316 -15.36 14.28 16.84
N GLY A 317 -14.45 14.57 15.92
CA GLY A 317 -13.35 15.49 16.14
C GLY A 317 -13.84 16.91 16.43
N ALA A 318 -13.02 17.65 17.18
CA ALA A 318 -13.27 19.01 17.60
C ALA A 318 -13.39 19.97 16.40
N CYS A 319 -14.55 20.61 16.30
CA CYS A 319 -14.80 21.72 15.39
C CYS A 319 -15.93 22.60 15.95
N ARG A 320 -16.00 23.85 15.50
CA ARG A 320 -17.09 24.76 15.88
C ARG A 320 -18.41 24.31 15.29
N THR A 321 -18.48 24.15 13.96
CA THR A 321 -19.68 23.67 13.27
C THR A 321 -19.34 22.98 11.95
N VAL A 322 -20.19 22.02 11.55
CA VAL A 322 -20.25 21.47 10.19
C VAL A 322 -21.67 21.69 9.66
N THR A 323 -21.80 22.39 8.53
CA THR A 323 -23.11 22.78 7.96
C THR A 323 -23.26 22.28 6.53
N GLY A 324 -24.50 22.07 6.09
CA GLY A 324 -24.82 21.54 4.75
C GLY A 324 -25.25 20.07 4.71
N ALA A 325 -25.27 19.38 5.85
CA ALA A 325 -25.65 17.96 5.94
C ALA A 325 -27.07 17.65 5.42
N HIS A 326 -28.01 18.59 5.55
CA HIS A 326 -29.40 18.47 5.06
C HIS A 326 -29.51 18.30 3.54
N ARG A 327 -28.46 18.64 2.79
CA ARG A 327 -28.45 18.56 1.32
C ARG A 327 -28.15 17.15 0.80
N LEU A 328 -27.58 16.29 1.65
CA LEU A 328 -27.11 14.95 1.29
C LEU A 328 -28.18 13.88 1.58
N GLY A 329 -28.26 12.87 0.72
CA GLY A 329 -29.07 11.67 1.01
C GLY A 329 -28.48 10.81 2.12
N GLY A 330 -27.27 10.31 1.91
CA GLY A 330 -26.49 9.53 2.86
C GLY A 330 -25.02 9.93 2.83
N ILE A 331 -24.25 9.41 3.77
CA ILE A 331 -22.79 9.56 3.80
C ILE A 331 -22.22 8.15 3.85
N VAL A 332 -21.30 7.86 2.93
CA VAL A 332 -20.66 6.56 2.80
C VAL A 332 -19.16 6.76 2.88
N MET A 333 -18.50 6.14 3.86
CA MET A 333 -17.04 6.06 3.93
C MET A 333 -16.60 4.74 3.33
N VAL A 334 -15.69 4.80 2.36
CA VAL A 334 -15.05 3.64 1.73
C VAL A 334 -13.57 3.69 2.07
N ASP A 335 -13.19 2.94 3.09
CA ASP A 335 -11.82 2.80 3.56
C ASP A 335 -11.15 1.52 3.04
N GLN A 336 -9.84 1.39 3.32
CA GLN A 336 -9.05 0.20 3.02
C GLN A 336 -9.24 -0.94 4.03
N SER A 337 -10.13 -0.79 5.02
CA SER A 337 -10.34 -1.86 6.00
C SER A 337 -10.82 -3.13 5.29
N PRO A 338 -10.31 -4.31 5.66
CA PRO A 338 -10.71 -5.56 5.04
C PRO A 338 -12.22 -5.74 5.20
N LEU A 339 -12.88 -6.05 4.09
CA LEU A 339 -14.35 -6.15 4.05
C LEU A 339 -14.88 -7.22 5.01
N ALA A 340 -14.12 -8.30 5.17
CA ALA A 340 -14.36 -9.33 6.16
C ALA A 340 -13.05 -9.80 6.77
N ARG A 341 -13.08 -10.09 8.07
CA ARG A 341 -11.93 -10.66 8.80
C ARG A 341 -11.93 -12.19 8.82
N THR A 342 -13.00 -12.81 8.36
CA THR A 342 -13.19 -14.27 8.39
C THR A 342 -13.41 -14.81 6.98
N PRO A 343 -13.04 -16.07 6.73
CA PRO A 343 -13.18 -16.68 5.40
C PRO A 343 -14.63 -17.03 5.00
N ARG A 344 -15.61 -16.75 5.88
CA ARG A 344 -17.03 -17.03 5.62
C ARG A 344 -17.65 -16.09 4.60
N SER A 345 -17.23 -14.84 4.56
CA SER A 345 -17.77 -13.89 3.59
C SER A 345 -17.17 -14.18 2.22
N THR A 346 -18.00 -14.15 1.18
CA THR A 346 -17.61 -14.38 -0.22
C THR A 346 -18.30 -13.36 -1.14
N PRO A 347 -17.82 -13.13 -2.38
CA PRO A 347 -18.45 -12.18 -3.31
C PRO A 347 -19.95 -12.44 -3.52
N ILE A 348 -20.36 -13.70 -3.68
CA ILE A 348 -21.78 -14.03 -3.93
C ILE A 348 -22.68 -13.76 -2.72
N LEU A 349 -22.16 -13.94 -1.50
CA LEU A 349 -22.85 -13.59 -0.27
C LEU A 349 -22.95 -12.07 -0.11
N TYR A 350 -21.85 -11.38 -0.41
CA TYR A 350 -21.78 -9.94 -0.27
C TYR A 350 -22.78 -9.21 -1.18
N LEU A 351 -22.95 -9.69 -2.41
CA LEU A 351 -23.96 -9.19 -3.35
C LEU A 351 -25.39 -9.68 -3.05
N GLY A 352 -25.58 -10.54 -2.05
CA GLY A 352 -26.90 -11.10 -1.74
C GLY A 352 -27.47 -12.04 -2.83
N LEU A 353 -26.62 -12.53 -3.74
CA LEU A 353 -27.03 -13.40 -4.85
C LEU A 353 -27.12 -14.88 -4.44
N TYR A 354 -26.48 -15.25 -3.34
CA TYR A 354 -26.36 -16.63 -2.91
C TYR A 354 -27.69 -17.30 -2.61
N ASP A 355 -28.66 -16.54 -2.09
CA ASP A 355 -29.98 -17.06 -1.74
C ASP A 355 -30.71 -17.61 -2.96
N ARG A 356 -30.65 -16.88 -4.08
CA ARG A 356 -31.24 -17.33 -5.35
C ARG A 356 -30.56 -18.60 -5.87
N VAL A 357 -29.24 -18.71 -5.75
CA VAL A 357 -28.52 -19.93 -6.14
C VAL A 357 -28.97 -21.12 -5.29
N ARG A 358 -29.10 -20.96 -3.98
CA ARG A 358 -29.56 -22.03 -3.07
C ARG A 358 -30.98 -22.50 -3.38
N GLU A 359 -31.86 -21.58 -3.74
CA GLU A 359 -33.23 -21.90 -4.19
C GLU A 359 -33.25 -22.77 -5.46
N LEU A 360 -32.39 -22.46 -6.44
CA LEU A 360 -32.30 -23.24 -7.68
C LEU A 360 -31.89 -24.69 -7.42
N PHE A 361 -30.91 -24.91 -6.54
CA PHE A 361 -30.49 -26.27 -6.16
C PHE A 361 -31.58 -27.02 -5.38
N ALA A 362 -32.29 -26.34 -4.48
CA ALA A 362 -33.39 -26.94 -3.72
C ALA A 362 -34.62 -27.28 -4.59
N ALA A 363 -34.80 -26.59 -5.72
CA ALA A 363 -35.89 -26.85 -6.65
C ALA A 363 -35.67 -28.09 -7.54
N LEU A 364 -34.46 -28.69 -7.53
CA LEU A 364 -34.15 -29.87 -8.34
C LEU A 364 -34.89 -31.12 -7.83
N PRO A 365 -35.44 -31.98 -8.71
CA PRO A 365 -36.11 -33.22 -8.30
C PRO A 365 -35.24 -34.14 -7.43
N ALA A 366 -33.93 -34.21 -7.73
CA ALA A 366 -32.97 -35.00 -6.97
C ALA A 366 -32.77 -34.48 -5.53
N ALA A 367 -32.83 -33.16 -5.33
CA ALA A 367 -32.74 -32.54 -4.01
C ALA A 367 -34.04 -32.76 -3.21
N GLN A 368 -35.19 -32.57 -3.86
CA GLN A 368 -36.51 -32.77 -3.26
C GLN A 368 -36.73 -34.22 -2.82
N ALA A 369 -36.30 -35.20 -3.63
CA ALA A 369 -36.38 -36.62 -3.27
C ALA A 369 -35.58 -36.98 -2.01
N GLN A 370 -34.53 -36.22 -1.69
CA GLN A 370 -33.71 -36.37 -0.49
C GLN A 370 -34.15 -35.45 0.67
N GLY A 371 -35.24 -34.68 0.50
CA GLY A 371 -35.72 -33.72 1.50
C GLY A 371 -34.79 -32.53 1.72
N LEU A 372 -33.89 -32.23 0.77
CA LEU A 372 -32.94 -31.13 0.89
C LEU A 372 -33.63 -29.80 0.53
N THR A 373 -33.61 -28.85 1.47
CA THR A 373 -34.12 -27.49 1.27
C THR A 373 -32.98 -26.52 0.96
N ALA A 374 -33.29 -25.26 0.64
CA ALA A 374 -32.29 -24.23 0.36
C ALA A 374 -31.31 -24.00 1.54
N SER A 375 -31.69 -24.37 2.77
CA SER A 375 -30.77 -24.30 3.92
C SER A 375 -29.63 -25.31 3.79
N ALA A 376 -29.88 -26.52 3.26
CA ALA A 376 -28.84 -27.55 3.10
C ALA A 376 -27.68 -27.07 2.20
N PHE A 377 -27.97 -26.22 1.21
CA PHE A 377 -26.99 -25.63 0.31
C PHE A 377 -26.33 -24.35 0.86
N SER A 378 -26.49 -24.02 2.15
CA SER A 378 -25.83 -22.89 2.81
C SER A 378 -24.62 -23.34 3.62
N PHE A 379 -23.42 -22.87 3.29
CA PHE A 379 -22.25 -23.14 4.13
C PHE A 379 -22.23 -22.36 5.46
N ASN A 380 -23.05 -21.31 5.62
CA ASN A 380 -23.10 -20.50 6.85
C ASN A 380 -24.01 -21.10 7.94
N SER A 381 -25.12 -21.72 7.54
CA SER A 381 -26.20 -22.11 8.45
C SER A 381 -26.90 -23.42 8.07
N GLY A 382 -26.41 -24.12 7.05
CA GLY A 382 -27.02 -25.33 6.52
C GLY A 382 -26.58 -26.62 7.19
N SER A 383 -27.48 -27.61 7.20
CA SER A 383 -27.18 -29.00 7.59
C SER A 383 -26.21 -29.70 6.63
N GLY A 384 -26.06 -29.17 5.41
CA GLY A 384 -25.19 -29.75 4.38
C GLY A 384 -23.73 -29.31 4.42
N ARG A 385 -23.34 -28.45 5.36
CA ARG A 385 -21.96 -27.95 5.49
C ARG A 385 -21.05 -29.00 6.14
N CYS A 386 -19.75 -28.96 5.82
CA CYS A 386 -18.75 -29.79 6.50
C CYS A 386 -18.74 -29.50 8.02
N GLU A 387 -18.74 -30.56 8.83
CA GLU A 387 -18.87 -30.49 10.29
C GLU A 387 -17.57 -29.99 10.94
N ARG A 388 -16.42 -30.50 10.49
CA ARG A 388 -15.11 -30.13 11.02
C ARG A 388 -14.80 -28.64 10.91
N CYS A 389 -14.96 -28.06 9.72
CA CYS A 389 -14.70 -26.64 9.51
C CYS A 389 -15.96 -25.77 9.69
N ASN A 390 -17.12 -26.33 10.03
CA ASN A 390 -18.40 -25.62 10.10
C ASN A 390 -18.68 -24.75 8.84
N GLY A 391 -18.36 -25.29 7.67
CA GLY A 391 -18.56 -24.61 6.37
C GLY A 391 -17.61 -23.46 6.02
N THR A 392 -16.57 -23.16 6.82
CA THR A 392 -15.55 -22.16 6.43
C THR A 392 -14.69 -22.63 5.26
N GLY A 393 -14.45 -23.94 5.16
CA GLY A 393 -13.48 -24.55 4.24
C GLY A 393 -12.03 -24.47 4.74
N PHE A 394 -11.78 -23.70 5.80
CA PHE A 394 -10.45 -23.43 6.35
C PHE A 394 -10.44 -23.55 7.87
N GLU A 395 -9.32 -24.01 8.41
CA GLU A 395 -9.02 -24.02 9.83
C GLU A 395 -8.06 -22.87 10.14
N LYS A 396 -8.35 -22.14 11.23
CA LYS A 396 -7.50 -21.06 11.70
C LYS A 396 -6.47 -21.64 12.64
N ILE A 397 -5.19 -21.47 12.32
CA ILE A 397 -4.09 -21.78 13.21
C ILE A 397 -3.58 -20.48 13.85
N GLU A 398 -3.54 -20.45 15.18
CA GLU A 398 -3.03 -19.30 15.94
C GLU A 398 -1.52 -19.43 16.13
N MET A 399 -0.78 -18.49 15.56
CA MET A 399 0.67 -18.47 15.62
C MET A 399 1.14 -17.59 16.78
N GLN A 400 2.11 -18.06 17.57
CA GLN A 400 2.58 -17.30 18.75
C GLN A 400 3.44 -16.07 18.39
N PHE A 401 4.14 -16.10 17.26
CA PHE A 401 5.11 -15.06 16.85
C PHE A 401 4.82 -14.47 15.46
N LEU A 402 3.83 -15.02 14.75
CA LEU A 402 3.45 -14.63 13.40
C LEU A 402 1.95 -14.34 13.35
N SER A 403 1.48 -13.86 12.19
CA SER A 403 0.03 -13.70 11.98
C SER A 403 -0.65 -15.06 11.86
N ASP A 404 -1.87 -15.16 12.39
CA ASP A 404 -2.70 -16.35 12.28
C ASP A 404 -2.84 -16.80 10.81
N LEU A 405 -2.72 -18.11 10.58
CA LEU A 405 -2.74 -18.70 9.25
C LEU A 405 -4.04 -19.49 9.03
N TYR A 406 -4.56 -19.46 7.80
CA TYR A 406 -5.75 -20.22 7.42
C TYR A 406 -5.34 -21.37 6.50
N VAL A 407 -5.34 -22.60 7.02
CA VAL A 407 -5.08 -23.83 6.25
C VAL A 407 -6.38 -24.42 5.73
N ARG A 408 -6.32 -25.14 4.61
CA ARG A 408 -7.49 -25.85 4.08
C ARG A 408 -7.94 -26.93 5.05
N CYS A 409 -9.25 -27.07 5.23
CA CYS A 409 -9.83 -28.14 6.04
C CYS A 409 -9.46 -29.51 5.47
N ALA A 410 -8.86 -30.39 6.28
CA ALA A 410 -8.42 -31.70 5.81
C ALA A 410 -9.57 -32.70 5.53
N GLU A 411 -10.80 -32.41 5.93
CA GLU A 411 -11.95 -33.28 5.63
C GLU A 411 -12.67 -32.91 4.33
N CYS A 412 -12.93 -31.62 4.10
CA CYS A 412 -13.62 -31.18 2.89
C CYS A 412 -12.68 -30.60 1.82
N GLU A 413 -11.39 -30.47 2.12
CA GLU A 413 -10.36 -29.91 1.22
C GLU A 413 -10.70 -28.50 0.70
N GLY A 414 -11.45 -27.73 1.50
CA GLY A 414 -11.93 -26.39 1.11
C GLY A 414 -13.31 -26.36 0.46
N LYS A 415 -13.95 -27.52 0.18
CA LYS A 415 -15.26 -27.59 -0.50
C LYS A 415 -16.42 -27.06 0.33
N ARG A 416 -16.26 -26.92 1.65
CA ARG A 416 -17.27 -26.40 2.62
C ARG A 416 -18.51 -27.25 2.84
N PHE A 417 -18.78 -28.26 2.00
CA PHE A 417 -19.98 -29.08 2.06
C PHE A 417 -19.68 -30.56 2.32
N GLN A 418 -20.69 -31.27 2.80
CA GLN A 418 -20.67 -32.72 2.92
C GLN A 418 -20.83 -33.40 1.55
N PRO A 419 -20.28 -34.62 1.36
CA PRO A 419 -20.33 -35.32 0.08
C PRO A 419 -21.73 -35.54 -0.50
N HIS A 420 -22.76 -35.71 0.34
CA HIS A 420 -24.13 -35.98 -0.12
C HIS A 420 -24.76 -34.75 -0.82
N VAL A 421 -24.45 -33.53 -0.36
CA VAL A 421 -24.90 -32.27 -0.99
C VAL A 421 -24.20 -32.04 -2.33
N LEU A 422 -22.91 -32.37 -2.41
CA LEU A 422 -22.11 -32.22 -3.63
C LEU A 422 -22.58 -33.11 -4.78
N LYS A 423 -23.35 -34.18 -4.51
CA LYS A 423 -23.96 -35.04 -5.54
C LYS A 423 -25.11 -34.37 -6.29
N ILE A 424 -25.73 -33.34 -5.71
CA ILE A 424 -26.80 -32.59 -6.38
C ILE A 424 -26.15 -31.63 -7.37
N GLN A 425 -26.50 -31.77 -8.65
CA GLN A 425 -25.92 -30.98 -9.73
C GLN A 425 -26.99 -30.22 -10.51
N LEU A 426 -26.78 -28.93 -10.67
CA LEU A 426 -27.56 -28.05 -11.55
C LEU A 426 -26.79 -27.91 -12.88
N HIS A 427 -27.37 -28.36 -13.99
CA HIS A 427 -26.72 -28.34 -15.31
C HIS A 427 -25.26 -28.88 -15.30
N GLY A 428 -25.03 -29.99 -14.58
CA GLY A 428 -23.73 -30.67 -14.50
C GLY A 428 -22.71 -30.05 -13.54
N LYS A 429 -23.09 -29.05 -12.73
CA LYS A 429 -22.25 -28.43 -11.70
C LYS A 429 -22.86 -28.60 -10.32
N SER A 430 -22.06 -29.03 -9.34
CA SER A 430 -22.45 -29.01 -7.92
C SER A 430 -22.44 -27.58 -7.38
N ILE A 431 -22.99 -27.38 -6.17
CA ILE A 431 -22.96 -26.08 -5.51
C ILE A 431 -21.53 -25.57 -5.30
N TYR A 432 -20.57 -26.46 -5.06
CA TYR A 432 -19.15 -26.12 -4.95
C TYR A 432 -18.57 -25.69 -6.30
N ASP A 433 -18.88 -26.42 -7.37
CA ASP A 433 -18.39 -26.09 -8.72
C ASP A 433 -18.90 -24.72 -9.18
N VAL A 434 -20.11 -24.32 -8.78
CA VAL A 434 -20.64 -22.96 -9.03
C VAL A 434 -19.88 -21.91 -8.23
N LEU A 435 -19.50 -22.21 -6.99
CA LEU A 435 -18.71 -21.30 -6.14
C LEU A 435 -17.26 -21.15 -6.62
N GLU A 436 -16.72 -22.13 -7.35
CA GLU A 436 -15.38 -22.06 -7.96
C GLU A 436 -15.37 -21.29 -9.28
N LEU A 437 -16.51 -21.04 -9.92
CA LEU A 437 -16.56 -20.22 -11.12
C LEU A 437 -16.06 -18.81 -10.82
N THR A 438 -15.27 -18.27 -11.75
CA THR A 438 -14.98 -16.84 -11.79
C THR A 438 -16.26 -16.05 -12.05
N VAL A 439 -16.32 -14.79 -11.65
CA VAL A 439 -17.47 -13.90 -11.90
C VAL A 439 -17.84 -13.86 -13.38
N THR A 440 -16.85 -13.77 -14.28
CA THR A 440 -17.07 -13.75 -15.74
C THR A 440 -17.68 -15.07 -16.23
N GLU A 441 -17.16 -16.22 -15.79
CA GLU A 441 -17.72 -17.52 -16.16
C GLU A 441 -19.12 -17.72 -15.57
N ALA A 442 -19.33 -17.28 -14.33
CA ALA A 442 -20.61 -17.39 -13.66
C ALA A 442 -21.68 -16.53 -14.33
N ALA A 443 -21.37 -15.28 -14.71
CA ALA A 443 -22.30 -14.42 -15.45
C ALA A 443 -22.75 -15.10 -16.75
N ALA A 444 -21.80 -15.57 -17.57
CA ALA A 444 -22.09 -16.28 -18.81
C ALA A 444 -22.91 -17.57 -18.57
N TRP A 445 -22.57 -18.34 -17.54
CA TRP A 445 -23.28 -19.57 -17.19
C TRP A 445 -24.71 -19.31 -16.70
N PHE A 446 -24.91 -18.30 -15.83
CA PHE A 446 -26.24 -17.91 -15.34
C PHE A 446 -27.12 -17.36 -16.45
N ALA A 447 -26.55 -16.62 -17.41
CA ALA A 447 -27.26 -16.20 -18.61
C ALA A 447 -27.75 -17.41 -19.44
N HIS A 448 -26.89 -18.42 -19.63
CA HIS A 448 -27.21 -19.62 -20.40
C HIS A 448 -28.34 -20.47 -19.76
N ILE A 449 -28.40 -20.55 -18.43
CA ILE A 449 -29.47 -21.29 -17.73
C ILE A 449 -30.76 -20.47 -17.52
N GLY A 450 -30.83 -19.25 -18.07
CA GLY A 450 -32.03 -18.40 -18.04
C GLY A 450 -32.16 -17.47 -16.82
N GLU A 451 -31.15 -17.37 -15.96
CA GLU A 451 -31.14 -16.51 -14.76
C GLU A 451 -30.46 -15.15 -15.01
N ARG A 452 -30.74 -14.54 -16.17
CA ARG A 452 -30.08 -13.31 -16.61
C ARG A 452 -30.30 -12.14 -15.65
N VAL A 453 -31.57 -11.80 -15.39
CA VAL A 453 -31.95 -10.60 -14.62
C VAL A 453 -31.52 -10.69 -13.14
N LYS A 454 -31.60 -11.88 -12.56
CA LYS A 454 -31.37 -12.07 -11.11
C LYS A 454 -29.92 -12.38 -10.75
N LEU A 455 -29.15 -12.98 -11.67
CA LEU A 455 -27.79 -13.45 -11.39
C LEU A 455 -26.76 -12.94 -12.39
N SER A 456 -27.02 -12.99 -13.71
CA SER A 456 -26.04 -12.52 -14.72
C SER A 456 -25.79 -11.01 -14.66
N ASP A 457 -26.83 -10.19 -14.85
CA ASP A 457 -26.68 -8.72 -14.93
C ASP A 457 -26.02 -8.13 -13.66
N PRO A 458 -26.34 -8.61 -12.43
CA PRO A 458 -25.65 -8.14 -11.24
C PRO A 458 -24.18 -8.59 -11.12
N LEU A 459 -23.80 -9.74 -11.70
CA LEU A 459 -22.41 -10.20 -11.79
C LEU A 459 -21.61 -9.44 -12.86
N GLU A 460 -22.25 -9.01 -13.95
CA GLU A 460 -21.60 -8.20 -15.00
C GLU A 460 -21.04 -6.88 -14.44
N ILE A 461 -21.67 -6.30 -13.41
CA ILE A 461 -21.16 -5.09 -12.73
C ILE A 461 -19.78 -5.35 -12.09
N LEU A 462 -19.56 -6.54 -11.51
CA LEU A 462 -18.24 -6.90 -10.97
C LEU A 462 -17.20 -7.02 -12.09
N GLU A 463 -17.59 -7.52 -13.26
CA GLU A 463 -16.71 -7.60 -14.42
C GLU A 463 -16.32 -6.21 -14.94
N GLU A 464 -17.28 -5.29 -15.08
CA GLU A 464 -17.04 -3.90 -15.47
C GLU A 464 -16.05 -3.18 -14.54
N VAL A 465 -16.12 -3.49 -13.25
CA VAL A 465 -15.25 -2.94 -12.19
C VAL A 465 -13.86 -3.60 -12.19
N GLY A 466 -13.64 -4.59 -13.05
CA GLY A 466 -12.38 -5.30 -13.21
C GLY A 466 -12.19 -6.46 -12.22
N LEU A 467 -13.25 -6.89 -11.52
CA LEU A 467 -13.25 -8.01 -10.57
C LEU A 467 -13.77 -9.32 -11.18
N GLY A 468 -13.90 -9.39 -12.51
CA GLY A 468 -14.40 -10.56 -13.23
C GLY A 468 -13.63 -11.87 -12.96
N TYR A 469 -12.39 -11.77 -12.50
CA TYR A 469 -11.52 -12.92 -12.19
C TYR A 469 -11.71 -13.50 -10.78
N LEU A 470 -12.43 -12.81 -9.88
CA LEU A 470 -12.69 -13.34 -8.55
C LEU A 470 -13.61 -14.55 -8.63
N ARG A 471 -13.38 -15.56 -7.79
CA ARG A 471 -14.31 -16.69 -7.68
C ARG A 471 -15.49 -16.34 -6.77
N LEU A 472 -16.68 -16.84 -7.08
CA LEU A 472 -17.89 -16.54 -6.32
C LEU A 472 -17.82 -16.95 -4.84
N GLY A 473 -17.12 -18.06 -4.56
CA GLY A 473 -16.86 -18.60 -3.24
C GLY A 473 -15.54 -18.16 -2.60
N GLN A 474 -14.77 -17.29 -3.25
CA GLN A 474 -13.49 -16.83 -2.73
C GLN A 474 -13.68 -16.14 -1.37
N PRO A 475 -12.90 -16.50 -0.33
CA PRO A 475 -12.93 -15.79 0.94
C PRO A 475 -12.60 -14.30 0.78
N LEU A 476 -13.43 -13.39 1.30
CA LEU A 476 -13.19 -11.95 1.18
C LEU A 476 -11.99 -11.45 2.00
N ASN A 477 -11.53 -12.24 2.98
CA ASN A 477 -10.34 -11.90 3.77
C ASN A 477 -9.03 -12.13 3.00
N THR A 478 -9.05 -12.78 1.83
CA THR A 478 -7.88 -12.93 0.95
C THR A 478 -7.81 -11.86 -0.13
N LEU A 479 -8.80 -10.97 -0.21
CA LEU A 479 -8.79 -9.87 -1.15
C LEU A 479 -7.74 -8.82 -0.78
N SER A 480 -7.07 -8.30 -1.79
CA SER A 480 -6.29 -7.06 -1.70
C SER A 480 -7.16 -5.87 -1.31
N GLY A 481 -6.52 -4.79 -0.82
CA GLY A 481 -7.22 -3.55 -0.49
C GLY A 481 -7.99 -2.98 -1.70
N GLY A 482 -7.35 -2.97 -2.86
CA GLY A 482 -7.95 -2.52 -4.12
C GLY A 482 -9.13 -3.36 -4.61
N GLU A 483 -9.10 -4.68 -4.44
CA GLU A 483 -10.25 -5.56 -4.73
C GLU A 483 -11.41 -5.31 -3.75
N SER A 484 -11.09 -5.23 -2.45
CA SER A 484 -12.08 -4.96 -1.40
C SER A 484 -12.81 -3.64 -1.63
N GLN A 485 -12.06 -2.60 -2.00
CA GLN A 485 -12.63 -1.28 -2.26
C GLN A 485 -13.55 -1.26 -3.48
N ARG A 486 -13.11 -1.85 -4.58
CA ARG A 486 -13.93 -2.02 -5.79
C ARG A 486 -15.22 -2.80 -5.50
N LEU A 487 -15.13 -3.85 -4.68
CA LEU A 487 -16.30 -4.61 -4.27
C LEU A 487 -17.27 -3.78 -3.40
N LYS A 488 -16.76 -2.96 -2.47
CA LYS A 488 -17.58 -2.00 -1.69
C LYS A 488 -18.34 -1.01 -2.59
N LEU A 489 -17.69 -0.56 -3.67
CA LEU A 489 -18.28 0.37 -4.64
C LEU A 489 -19.45 -0.24 -5.41
N VAL A 490 -19.35 -1.53 -5.78
CA VAL A 490 -20.35 -2.24 -6.59
C VAL A 490 -21.73 -2.23 -5.92
N SER A 491 -21.79 -2.48 -4.62
CA SER A 491 -23.05 -2.47 -3.86
C SER A 491 -23.79 -1.13 -3.99
N HIS A 492 -23.05 -0.03 -4.00
CA HIS A 492 -23.63 1.32 -4.13
C HIS A 492 -23.98 1.69 -5.57
N LEU A 493 -23.21 1.21 -6.55
CA LEU A 493 -23.53 1.42 -7.97
C LEU A 493 -24.84 0.75 -8.37
N ALA A 494 -25.10 -0.45 -7.85
CA ALA A 494 -26.33 -1.19 -8.13
C ALA A 494 -27.58 -0.54 -7.52
N GLU A 495 -27.46 0.02 -6.31
CA GLU A 495 -28.54 0.82 -5.69
C GLU A 495 -28.97 2.01 -6.57
N THR A 496 -28.02 2.62 -7.28
CA THR A 496 -28.22 3.81 -8.11
C THR A 496 -28.74 3.49 -9.52
N GLY A 497 -28.36 2.33 -10.08
CA GLY A 497 -28.78 1.88 -11.41
C GLY A 497 -30.20 1.33 -11.50
N GLY A 498 -30.96 1.30 -10.39
CA GLY A 498 -32.29 0.68 -10.31
C GLY A 498 -32.24 -0.84 -10.10
N THR A 499 -31.07 -1.46 -10.18
CA THR A 499 -30.83 -2.88 -9.91
C THR A 499 -30.58 -3.10 -8.42
N ARG A 500 -31.65 -3.13 -7.60
CA ARG A 500 -31.50 -3.42 -6.16
C ARG A 500 -31.14 -4.89 -5.96
N PHE A 501 -29.96 -5.16 -5.39
CA PHE A 501 -29.62 -6.48 -4.85
C PHE A 501 -30.60 -6.85 -3.72
N GLY A 502 -31.48 -7.82 -3.97
CA GLY A 502 -32.25 -8.49 -2.91
C GLY A 502 -33.37 -7.70 -2.19
N ALA A 503 -33.74 -6.49 -2.62
CA ALA A 503 -34.83 -5.74 -1.96
C ALA A 503 -36.20 -5.94 -2.64
N SER A 504 -37.21 -6.30 -1.84
CA SER A 504 -38.63 -6.24 -2.20
C SER A 504 -39.01 -4.84 -2.70
N LEU A 505 -39.94 -4.77 -3.66
CA LEU A 505 -40.50 -3.55 -4.27
C LEU A 505 -41.16 -2.66 -3.20
N GLY A 506 -40.35 -1.91 -2.45
CA GLY A 506 -40.78 -1.04 -1.35
C GLY A 506 -40.25 0.37 -1.52
N GLU A 507 -41.19 1.30 -1.60
CA GLU A 507 -41.16 2.76 -1.45
C GLU A 507 -39.92 3.52 -1.99
N ARG A 508 -40.13 4.29 -3.06
CA ARG A 508 -39.22 5.35 -3.51
C ARG A 508 -39.14 6.42 -2.43
N LYS A 509 -38.08 6.42 -1.62
CA LYS A 509 -37.72 7.58 -0.80
C LYS A 509 -37.52 8.80 -1.71
N PRO A 510 -37.96 10.00 -1.31
CA PRO A 510 -37.74 11.22 -2.09
C PRO A 510 -36.24 11.40 -2.34
N VAL A 511 -35.88 11.61 -3.60
CA VAL A 511 -34.49 11.84 -4.02
C VAL A 511 -34.07 13.20 -3.46
N PRO A 512 -33.04 13.26 -2.59
CA PRO A 512 -32.55 14.51 -2.03
C PRO A 512 -31.94 15.40 -3.14
N PRO A 513 -31.85 16.73 -2.93
CA PRO A 513 -31.37 17.68 -3.94
C PRO A 513 -29.91 17.44 -4.36
N CYS A 514 -29.12 16.78 -3.51
CA CYS A 514 -27.84 16.18 -3.85
C CYS A 514 -27.88 14.71 -3.43
N GLY A 515 -27.27 13.81 -4.20
CA GLY A 515 -27.19 12.39 -3.86
C GLY A 515 -26.36 12.11 -2.59
N ASN A 516 -25.83 10.90 -2.47
CA ASN A 516 -24.95 10.55 -1.36
C ASN A 516 -23.58 11.25 -1.46
N LEU A 517 -22.95 11.49 -0.31
CA LEU A 517 -21.54 11.86 -0.21
C LEU A 517 -20.71 10.60 -0.02
N PHE A 518 -19.84 10.30 -0.97
CA PHE A 518 -18.85 9.24 -0.85
C PHE A 518 -17.50 9.82 -0.43
N ILE A 519 -16.92 9.25 0.61
CA ILE A 519 -15.60 9.61 1.12
C ILE A 519 -14.67 8.41 0.91
N PHE A 520 -13.56 8.64 0.21
CA PHE A 520 -12.53 7.63 -0.05
C PHE A 520 -11.23 8.01 0.64
N ASP A 521 -10.64 7.05 1.33
CA ASP A 521 -9.31 7.19 1.93
C ASP A 521 -8.29 6.41 1.10
N GLU A 522 -7.40 7.14 0.41
CA GLU A 522 -6.32 6.62 -0.43
C GLU A 522 -6.74 5.44 -1.31
N PRO A 523 -7.73 5.61 -2.21
CA PRO A 523 -8.29 4.51 -2.98
C PRO A 523 -7.34 3.90 -4.03
N THR A 524 -6.19 4.54 -4.31
CA THR A 524 -5.21 3.99 -5.26
C THR A 524 -4.08 3.19 -4.64
N THR A 525 -4.11 3.01 -3.32
CA THR A 525 -3.17 2.13 -2.64
C THR A 525 -3.18 0.73 -3.25
N GLY A 526 -2.01 0.30 -3.72
CA GLY A 526 -1.79 -0.99 -4.36
C GLY A 526 -2.49 -1.23 -5.69
N LEU A 527 -2.86 -0.16 -6.38
CA LEU A 527 -3.44 -0.22 -7.71
C LEU A 527 -2.38 0.07 -8.78
N HIS A 528 -2.32 -0.81 -9.77
CA HIS A 528 -1.59 -0.55 -11.01
C HIS A 528 -2.21 0.64 -11.77
N PHE A 529 -1.47 1.31 -12.65
CA PHE A 529 -1.96 2.45 -13.44
C PHE A 529 -3.30 2.19 -14.14
N ASP A 530 -3.46 0.99 -14.70
CA ASP A 530 -4.69 0.58 -15.37
C ASP A 530 -5.87 0.35 -14.40
N ASP A 531 -5.59 -0.14 -13.19
CA ASP A 531 -6.59 -0.23 -12.12
C ASP A 531 -7.07 1.15 -11.69
N VAL A 532 -6.16 2.12 -11.60
CA VAL A 532 -6.50 3.52 -11.30
C VAL A 532 -7.41 4.10 -12.38
N ALA A 533 -7.16 3.78 -13.65
CA ALA A 533 -8.02 4.21 -14.76
C ALA A 533 -9.45 3.67 -14.61
N ILE A 534 -9.60 2.37 -14.28
CA ILE A 534 -10.91 1.73 -14.04
C ILE A 534 -11.60 2.39 -12.84
N LEU A 535 -10.90 2.58 -11.73
CA LEU A 535 -11.44 3.24 -10.54
C LEU A 535 -11.96 4.65 -10.84
N LEU A 536 -11.20 5.43 -11.61
CA LEU A 536 -11.63 6.78 -12.01
C LEU A 536 -12.90 6.75 -12.86
N GLN A 537 -13.07 5.76 -13.74
CA GLN A 537 -14.33 5.60 -14.50
C GLN A 537 -15.52 5.36 -13.57
N LEU A 538 -15.34 4.57 -12.51
CA LEU A 538 -16.38 4.35 -11.50
C LEU A 538 -16.71 5.62 -10.72
N PHE A 539 -15.70 6.41 -10.37
CA PHE A 539 -15.90 7.72 -9.76
C PHE A 539 -16.71 8.64 -10.66
N GLN A 540 -16.41 8.69 -11.97
CA GLN A 540 -17.20 9.48 -12.91
C GLN A 540 -18.67 9.01 -12.94
N ARG A 541 -18.94 7.71 -12.99
CA ARG A 541 -20.31 7.16 -12.96
C ARG A 541 -21.08 7.56 -11.70
N LEU A 542 -20.45 7.52 -10.53
CA LEU A 542 -21.08 7.95 -9.28
C LEU A 542 -21.45 9.45 -9.33
N ILE A 543 -20.55 10.28 -9.84
CA ILE A 543 -20.78 11.73 -9.93
C ILE A 543 -21.88 12.04 -10.95
N ASP A 544 -21.85 11.37 -12.11
CA ASP A 544 -22.85 11.56 -13.18
C ASP A 544 -24.25 11.12 -12.72
N ALA A 545 -24.33 10.19 -11.75
CA ALA A 545 -25.58 9.83 -11.07
C ALA A 545 -26.03 10.84 -9.99
N GLY A 546 -25.31 11.96 -9.82
CA GLY A 546 -25.65 13.05 -8.90
C GLY A 546 -25.07 12.92 -7.49
N HIS A 547 -24.10 12.03 -7.29
CA HIS A 547 -23.39 11.90 -6.00
C HIS A 547 -22.23 12.89 -5.89
N SER A 548 -21.76 13.11 -4.66
CA SER A 548 -20.57 13.94 -4.37
C SER A 548 -19.42 13.06 -3.93
N LEU A 549 -18.22 13.32 -4.43
CA LEU A 549 -17.02 12.54 -4.08
C LEU A 549 -15.99 13.40 -3.35
N VAL A 550 -15.50 12.90 -2.22
CA VAL A 550 -14.35 13.44 -1.50
C VAL A 550 -13.31 12.33 -1.40
N VAL A 551 -12.13 12.56 -1.96
CA VAL A 551 -11.07 11.53 -2.01
C VAL A 551 -9.81 12.10 -1.37
N ILE A 552 -9.28 11.43 -0.35
CA ILE A 552 -7.93 11.69 0.16
C ILE A 552 -6.96 10.97 -0.77
N GLU A 553 -6.06 11.71 -1.40
CA GLU A 553 -5.12 11.12 -2.36
C GLU A 553 -3.76 11.83 -2.42
N HIS A 554 -2.80 11.04 -2.87
CA HIS A 554 -1.42 11.41 -3.16
C HIS A 554 -1.04 11.12 -4.61
N ASN A 555 -1.77 10.22 -5.29
CA ASN A 555 -1.51 9.84 -6.66
C ASN A 555 -1.86 10.97 -7.65
N VAL A 556 -0.86 11.49 -8.36
CA VAL A 556 -0.99 12.60 -9.29
C VAL A 556 -1.97 12.28 -10.44
N GLU A 557 -2.06 11.02 -10.86
CA GLU A 557 -2.97 10.58 -11.92
C GLU A 557 -4.46 10.70 -11.51
N VAL A 558 -4.76 10.57 -10.22
CA VAL A 558 -6.10 10.80 -9.67
C VAL A 558 -6.35 12.28 -9.41
N ILE A 559 -5.38 12.96 -8.79
CA ILE A 559 -5.50 14.37 -8.43
C ILE A 559 -5.73 15.24 -9.67
N LYS A 560 -5.04 14.97 -10.80
CA LYS A 560 -5.27 15.70 -12.05
C LYS A 560 -6.67 15.51 -12.63
N CYS A 561 -7.38 14.45 -12.25
CA CYS A 561 -8.75 14.17 -12.68
C CYS A 561 -9.81 14.82 -11.78
N ALA A 562 -9.42 15.38 -10.62
CA ALA A 562 -10.34 16.06 -9.72
C ALA A 562 -10.93 17.34 -10.35
N ASP A 563 -12.16 17.66 -9.97
CA ASP A 563 -12.79 18.94 -10.33
C ASP A 563 -12.31 20.06 -9.39
N TRP A 564 -12.04 19.70 -8.13
CA TRP A 564 -11.60 20.62 -7.09
C TRP A 564 -10.57 19.97 -6.16
N ILE A 565 -9.64 20.75 -5.64
CA ILE A 565 -8.60 20.32 -4.72
C ILE A 565 -8.62 21.21 -3.47
N VAL A 566 -8.49 20.58 -2.31
CA VAL A 566 -8.11 21.22 -1.05
C VAL A 566 -6.74 20.69 -0.64
N ASP A 567 -5.73 21.55 -0.68
CA ASP A 567 -4.35 21.17 -0.35
C ASP A 567 -4.02 21.57 1.10
N LEU A 568 -3.66 20.59 1.93
CA LEU A 568 -3.30 20.78 3.34
C LEU A 568 -1.79 20.75 3.55
N GLY A 569 -1.29 21.56 4.49
CA GLY A 569 0.13 21.67 4.78
C GLY A 569 0.45 22.93 5.58
N PRO A 570 1.57 23.63 5.31
CA PRO A 570 2.58 23.34 4.28
C PRO A 570 3.41 22.08 4.54
N GLU A 571 3.60 21.72 5.81
CA GLU A 571 4.39 20.55 6.22
C GLU A 571 3.54 19.55 7.05
N ALA A 572 4.20 18.58 7.67
CA ALA A 572 3.59 17.55 8.49
C ALA A 572 3.59 17.91 9.99
N GLY A 573 2.75 17.25 10.78
CA GLY A 573 2.71 17.44 12.25
C GLY A 573 2.33 18.87 12.62
N ASP A 574 3.03 19.45 13.60
CA ASP A 574 2.73 20.79 14.14
C ASP A 574 2.93 21.93 13.12
N GLU A 575 3.75 21.69 12.09
CA GLU A 575 3.95 22.62 10.98
C GLU A 575 2.89 22.49 9.87
N GLY A 576 1.99 21.51 9.99
CA GLY A 576 0.84 21.29 9.10
C GLY A 576 -0.45 21.91 9.63
N GLY A 577 -1.59 21.32 9.23
CA GLY A 577 -2.91 21.68 9.76
C GLY A 577 -3.51 22.98 9.23
N GLU A 578 -2.93 23.56 8.17
CA GLU A 578 -3.43 24.74 7.47
C GLU A 578 -3.87 24.38 6.05
N VAL A 579 -4.75 25.19 5.47
CA VAL A 579 -5.06 25.13 4.04
C VAL A 579 -4.00 25.92 3.27
N VAL A 580 -3.22 25.24 2.44
CA VAL A 580 -2.19 25.87 1.61
C VAL A 580 -2.81 26.51 0.38
N ALA A 581 -3.72 25.79 -0.29
CA ALA A 581 -4.39 26.26 -1.48
C ALA A 581 -5.72 25.51 -1.72
N VAL A 582 -6.66 26.19 -2.39
CA VAL A 582 -7.95 25.62 -2.80
C VAL A 582 -8.27 26.08 -4.22
N GLY A 583 -8.73 25.16 -5.07
CA GLY A 583 -9.07 25.48 -6.45
C GLY A 583 -9.10 24.27 -7.37
N THR A 584 -9.18 24.52 -8.68
CA THR A 584 -9.02 23.46 -9.69
C THR A 584 -7.55 22.99 -9.75
N PRO A 585 -7.27 21.80 -10.29
CA PRO A 585 -5.89 21.30 -10.43
C PRO A 585 -4.95 22.29 -11.13
N GLU A 586 -5.43 23.01 -12.16
CA GLU A 586 -4.66 24.01 -12.90
C GLU A 586 -4.32 25.23 -12.04
N ARG A 587 -5.20 25.60 -11.10
CA ARG A 587 -4.94 26.70 -10.16
C ARG A 587 -3.93 26.27 -9.10
N ILE A 588 -4.07 25.07 -8.54
CA ILE A 588 -3.13 24.52 -7.54
C ILE A 588 -1.74 24.39 -8.14
N ALA A 589 -1.63 23.94 -9.39
CA ALA A 589 -0.35 23.84 -10.10
C ALA A 589 0.42 25.17 -10.10
N LYS A 590 -0.26 26.32 -10.18
CA LYS A 590 0.40 27.65 -10.17
C LYS A 590 0.89 28.10 -8.79
N VAL A 591 0.47 27.47 -7.70
CA VAL A 591 0.84 27.88 -6.33
C VAL A 591 2.22 27.31 -5.97
N GLU A 592 3.19 28.17 -5.67
CA GLU A 592 4.57 27.76 -5.34
C GLU A 592 4.74 27.14 -3.94
N ARG A 593 3.90 27.58 -2.99
CA ARG A 593 3.87 27.06 -1.62
C ARG A 593 3.26 25.66 -1.53
N SER A 594 2.50 25.23 -2.55
CA SER A 594 1.88 23.90 -2.59
C SER A 594 2.86 22.88 -3.13
N HIS A 595 3.24 21.91 -2.29
CA HIS A 595 4.04 20.76 -2.74
C HIS A 595 3.29 19.98 -3.83
N THR A 596 2.00 19.73 -3.63
CA THR A 596 1.12 19.09 -4.63
C THR A 596 1.12 19.86 -5.96
N GLY A 597 1.05 21.20 -5.89
CA GLY A 597 1.09 22.08 -7.05
C GLY A 597 2.35 21.90 -7.89
N ARG A 598 3.52 21.70 -7.26
CA ARG A 598 4.79 21.48 -7.97
C ARG A 598 4.74 20.22 -8.85
N PHE A 599 4.26 19.10 -8.32
CA PHE A 599 4.13 17.84 -9.09
C PHE A 599 3.01 17.90 -10.14
N LEU A 600 1.94 18.66 -9.89
CA LEU A 600 0.87 18.85 -10.87
C LEU A 600 1.31 19.65 -12.10
N ARG A 601 2.29 20.55 -11.99
CA ARG A 601 2.82 21.33 -13.13
C ARG A 601 3.41 20.43 -14.21
N ASP A 602 4.05 19.33 -13.83
CA ASP A 602 4.74 18.45 -14.77
C ASP A 602 3.75 17.58 -15.56
N VAL A 603 2.55 17.38 -15.03
CA VAL A 603 1.52 16.50 -15.61
C VAL A 603 0.41 17.28 -16.31
N ILE A 604 0.10 18.50 -15.85
CA ILE A 604 -0.90 19.37 -16.48
C ILE A 604 -0.18 20.18 -17.58
N PRO A 605 -0.53 20.02 -18.87
CA PRO A 605 0.04 20.84 -19.92
C PRO A 605 -0.25 22.31 -19.65
N SER A 606 0.78 23.14 -19.64
CA SER A 606 0.64 24.59 -19.57
C SER A 606 -0.27 25.04 -20.69
N ALA A 607 -1.48 25.51 -20.33
CA ALA A 607 -2.41 26.05 -21.30
C ALA A 607 -1.72 27.17 -22.09
N VAL A 608 -1.54 26.93 -23.39
CA VAL A 608 -1.12 27.91 -24.39
C VAL A 608 -2.08 29.09 -24.32
N GLU A 609 -1.59 30.23 -23.83
CA GLU A 609 -2.26 31.52 -24.06
C GLU A 609 -2.20 31.81 -25.56
N GLY A 610 -3.37 31.96 -26.17
CA GLY A 610 -3.48 32.23 -27.60
C GLY A 610 -2.85 33.57 -27.99
N SER A 611 -1.82 33.52 -28.83
CA SER A 611 -1.55 34.56 -29.81
C SER A 611 -0.83 33.96 -31.01
N ARG A 612 -1.37 34.24 -32.19
CA ARG A 612 -0.84 33.86 -33.51
C ARG A 612 0.64 34.25 -33.64
N ARG A 613 1.49 33.32 -34.08
CA ARG A 613 2.51 33.54 -35.12
C ARG A 613 3.19 32.24 -35.57
N GLU A 614 2.95 31.92 -36.84
CA GLU A 614 3.84 31.31 -37.84
C GLU A 614 4.69 30.06 -37.49
N SER A 615 4.25 28.95 -38.08
CA SER A 615 5.02 27.83 -38.65
C SER A 615 6.55 27.86 -38.54
N PHE A 616 7.13 26.93 -37.77
CA PHE A 616 8.47 26.39 -38.06
C PHE A 616 8.55 24.87 -37.82
N LYS A 617 9.20 24.19 -38.77
CA LYS A 617 9.34 22.73 -38.92
C LYS A 617 10.07 22.09 -37.73
N VAL A 618 9.53 20.98 -37.22
CA VAL A 618 10.20 20.09 -36.25
C VAL A 618 10.95 18.99 -37.00
N THR A 619 12.26 18.91 -36.83
CA THR A 619 13.07 17.70 -37.10
C THR A 619 13.29 16.94 -35.79
N PRO A 620 13.25 15.59 -35.78
CA PRO A 620 13.38 14.80 -34.56
C PRO A 620 14.83 14.78 -34.08
N ARG A 621 15.05 15.01 -32.77
CA ARG A 621 16.35 14.85 -32.11
C ARG A 621 16.30 13.65 -31.16
N ALA A 622 17.35 12.84 -31.18
CA ALA A 622 17.53 11.59 -30.45
C ALA A 622 17.56 11.76 -28.91
N PRO A 623 17.26 10.70 -28.13
CA PRO A 623 17.21 10.77 -26.68
C PRO A 623 18.61 10.57 -26.09
N SER A 624 19.20 11.63 -25.52
CA SER A 624 20.37 11.49 -24.67
C SER A 624 20.52 12.68 -23.72
N THR A 625 19.85 12.62 -22.57
CA THR A 625 20.35 13.26 -21.34
C THR A 625 19.71 12.56 -20.14
N PRO A 626 20.47 12.04 -19.16
CA PRO A 626 19.90 11.60 -17.90
C PRO A 626 19.24 12.82 -17.24
N LEU A 627 18.02 12.65 -16.73
CA LEU A 627 17.38 13.64 -15.87
C LEU A 627 18.32 13.92 -14.69
N ARG A 628 19.02 15.05 -14.76
CA ARG A 628 19.76 15.61 -13.64
C ARG A 628 18.75 15.87 -12.54
N TYR A 629 18.90 15.19 -11.40
CA TYR A 629 18.21 15.54 -10.17
C TYR A 629 18.34 17.05 -9.96
N ALA A 630 17.20 17.74 -9.81
CA ALA A 630 17.19 19.13 -9.41
C ALA A 630 17.98 19.26 -8.10
N GLN A 631 19.11 19.94 -8.18
CA GLN A 631 19.76 20.48 -6.99
C GLN A 631 18.79 21.51 -6.42
N ASP A 632 18.39 21.31 -5.16
CA ASP A 632 17.67 22.29 -4.35
C ASP A 632 18.54 23.55 -4.24
N ASP A 633 18.33 24.53 -5.12
CA ASP A 633 18.85 25.88 -4.94
C ASP A 633 17.85 26.68 -4.09
N GLY A 634 18.18 26.89 -2.81
CA GLY A 634 17.44 27.80 -1.95
C GLY A 634 17.68 27.67 -0.44
N GLY A 635 18.92 27.89 0.03
CA GLY A 635 19.19 28.20 1.43
C GLY A 635 20.42 27.51 2.03
N ASP A 636 21.60 28.00 1.67
CA ASP A 636 22.87 27.65 2.31
C ASP A 636 22.83 27.98 3.81
N ILE A 637 22.75 26.95 4.66
CA ILE A 637 23.27 27.00 6.02
C ILE A 637 24.33 25.91 6.11
N SER A 638 25.57 26.37 6.05
CA SER A 638 26.78 25.63 6.36
C SER A 638 26.58 24.67 7.54
N LEU A 639 26.58 23.36 7.27
CA LEU A 639 26.85 22.32 8.25
C LEU A 639 28.12 21.57 7.80
N ARG A 640 29.24 22.30 7.87
CA ARG A 640 30.56 21.69 8.10
C ARG A 640 30.75 21.59 9.62
N ALA A 641 31.36 20.48 10.04
CA ALA A 641 31.60 19.99 11.41
C ALA A 641 30.48 19.05 11.93
N ALA A 642 30.70 17.76 12.19
CA ALA A 642 31.93 17.04 12.50
C ALA A 642 32.00 15.70 11.74
N GLU A 643 32.84 15.66 10.71
CA GLU A 643 33.58 14.45 10.35
C GLU A 643 34.90 14.51 11.14
N GLU A 644 35.22 13.48 11.90
CA GLU A 644 36.59 13.20 12.32
C GLU A 644 36.92 11.74 11.97
N PRO A 645 38.18 11.45 11.60
CA PRO A 645 38.50 10.53 10.52
C PRO A 645 39.17 9.24 11.00
N PHE A 646 38.93 8.11 10.31
CA PHE A 646 39.70 6.89 10.52
C PHE A 646 40.67 6.61 9.35
N ASN A 647 41.95 6.87 9.65
CA ASN A 647 43.21 6.40 9.06
C ASN A 647 43.52 6.58 7.55
N ARG A 648 44.56 7.40 7.30
CA ARG A 648 45.36 7.47 6.07
C ARG A 648 46.27 6.25 5.94
N MET A 649 46.23 5.56 4.80
CA MET A 649 47.38 4.79 4.29
C MET A 649 48.31 5.72 3.49
N PRO A 650 49.64 5.46 3.47
CA PRO A 650 50.63 6.32 2.81
C PRO A 650 50.62 6.19 1.27
N PRO A 651 51.19 7.17 0.52
CA PRO A 651 51.02 7.27 -0.92
C PRO A 651 52.24 6.73 -1.66
N GLU A 652 52.27 5.42 -1.95
CA GLU A 652 53.12 4.86 -3.01
C GLU A 652 52.48 3.56 -3.51
N VAL A 653 51.64 3.60 -4.55
CA VAL A 653 51.60 2.65 -5.70
C VAL A 653 50.72 3.28 -6.78
N ASP A 654 51.31 4.12 -7.63
CA ASP A 654 50.75 4.39 -8.94
C ASP A 654 51.14 3.20 -9.85
N LYS A 655 50.16 2.61 -10.55
CA LYS A 655 50.17 1.32 -11.28
C LYS A 655 49.72 0.08 -10.48
N MET A 656 48.41 -0.04 -10.26
CA MET A 656 47.76 -1.36 -10.27
C MET A 656 46.47 -1.29 -11.08
N SER A 657 46.42 -2.22 -12.03
CA SER A 657 45.33 -2.60 -12.94
C SER A 657 43.92 -2.47 -12.39
N ALA A 658 43.00 -2.18 -13.33
CA ALA A 658 41.56 -2.44 -13.26
C ALA A 658 41.15 -3.39 -12.12
N LEU A 659 40.28 -2.89 -11.24
CA LEU A 659 39.57 -3.71 -10.26
C LEU A 659 39.17 -5.03 -10.94
N PRO A 660 39.55 -6.20 -10.40
CA PRO A 660 39.17 -7.47 -10.99
C PRO A 660 37.65 -7.51 -11.06
N ALA A 661 37.12 -7.94 -12.19
CA ALA A 661 35.70 -8.12 -12.42
C ALA A 661 35.06 -8.70 -11.15
N ARG A 662 34.16 -7.91 -10.52
CA ARG A 662 33.39 -8.34 -9.34
C ARG A 662 32.89 -9.76 -9.62
N ASN A 663 33.34 -10.72 -8.81
CA ASN A 663 33.08 -12.14 -8.98
C ASN A 663 31.62 -12.40 -9.40
N ALA A 664 31.42 -13.31 -10.36
CA ALA A 664 30.13 -13.66 -10.93
C ALA A 664 29.03 -13.84 -9.85
N ASN A 665 28.20 -12.80 -9.67
CA ASN A 665 27.13 -12.77 -8.67
C ASN A 665 26.10 -13.87 -8.97
N SER A 666 25.96 -14.83 -8.06
CA SER A 666 24.93 -15.88 -8.11
C SER A 666 23.55 -15.21 -7.97
N ALA A 667 22.72 -15.23 -9.02
CA ALA A 667 21.31 -14.81 -8.92
C ALA A 667 20.52 -15.79 -8.04
N ILE A 668 19.45 -15.31 -7.40
CA ILE A 668 18.42 -16.18 -6.82
C ILE A 668 17.65 -16.74 -8.02
N GLN A 669 17.66 -18.05 -8.19
CA GLN A 669 16.94 -18.71 -9.28
C GLN A 669 15.69 -19.38 -8.74
N VAL A 670 14.55 -19.05 -9.32
CA VAL A 670 13.26 -19.68 -9.06
C VAL A 670 12.88 -20.45 -10.30
N HIS A 671 12.61 -21.75 -10.15
CA HIS A 671 12.21 -22.62 -11.24
C HIS A 671 10.84 -23.25 -10.94
N GLY A 672 9.95 -23.20 -11.92
CA GLY A 672 8.63 -23.83 -11.88
C GLY A 672 7.71 -23.32 -10.77
N ALA A 673 7.66 -22.00 -10.55
CA ALA A 673 6.77 -21.41 -9.55
C ALA A 673 5.29 -21.49 -10.01
N ARG A 674 4.46 -22.17 -9.21
CA ARG A 674 3.04 -22.45 -9.49
C ARG A 674 2.10 -22.11 -8.34
N GLU A 675 2.63 -21.57 -7.25
CA GLU A 675 1.82 -21.16 -6.10
C GLU A 675 0.68 -20.22 -6.54
N HIS A 676 -0.51 -20.47 -6.01
CA HIS A 676 -1.76 -19.77 -6.33
C HIS A 676 -2.05 -19.62 -7.83
N ASN A 677 -1.79 -18.44 -8.40
CA ASN A 677 -2.16 -18.07 -9.76
C ASN A 677 -0.98 -18.13 -10.74
N LEU A 678 0.24 -18.44 -10.28
CA LEU A 678 1.43 -18.46 -11.12
C LEU A 678 1.40 -19.67 -12.07
N LYS A 679 1.80 -19.45 -13.33
CA LYS A 679 1.73 -20.46 -14.41
C LYS A 679 3.10 -21.05 -14.73
N ASN A 680 3.71 -21.68 -13.73
CA ASN A 680 5.00 -22.35 -13.86
C ASN A 680 6.10 -21.42 -14.37
N ILE A 681 6.31 -20.32 -13.65
CA ILE A 681 7.26 -19.29 -14.04
C ILE A 681 8.68 -19.60 -13.56
N ASP A 682 9.66 -19.31 -14.43
CA ASP A 682 11.08 -19.34 -14.10
C ASP A 682 11.59 -17.89 -14.06
N VAL A 683 12.24 -17.49 -12.97
CA VAL A 683 12.75 -16.13 -12.81
C VAL A 683 14.11 -16.10 -12.11
N ALA A 684 15.00 -15.23 -12.60
CA ALA A 684 16.30 -14.99 -12.01
C ALA A 684 16.33 -13.58 -11.40
N ILE A 685 16.56 -13.50 -10.08
CA ILE A 685 16.66 -12.25 -9.33
C ILE A 685 18.14 -11.98 -9.05
N PRO A 686 18.75 -10.96 -9.67
CA PRO A 686 20.16 -10.65 -9.43
C PRO A 686 20.40 -10.22 -7.97
N ARG A 687 21.50 -10.70 -7.39
CA ARG A 687 21.94 -10.28 -6.05
C ARG A 687 22.54 -8.88 -6.05
N ASP A 688 22.48 -8.26 -4.88
CA ASP A 688 23.00 -6.92 -4.57
C ASP A 688 22.37 -5.81 -5.41
N GLN A 689 21.13 -6.04 -5.85
CA GLN A 689 20.39 -5.15 -6.74
C GLN A 689 19.00 -4.87 -6.16
N MET A 690 18.45 -3.72 -6.53
CA MET A 690 17.06 -3.36 -6.29
C MET A 690 16.23 -3.84 -7.48
N VAL A 691 15.41 -4.85 -7.24
CA VAL A 691 14.53 -5.49 -8.22
C VAL A 691 13.09 -5.15 -7.88
N VAL A 692 12.40 -4.49 -8.80
CA VAL A 692 10.97 -4.15 -8.63
C VAL A 692 10.11 -5.20 -9.33
N ILE A 693 9.08 -5.70 -8.64
CA ILE A 693 8.02 -6.52 -9.22
C ILE A 693 6.79 -5.64 -9.44
N THR A 694 6.27 -5.63 -10.66
CA THR A 694 5.07 -4.85 -11.02
C THR A 694 4.10 -5.66 -11.88
N GLY A 695 2.95 -5.07 -12.19
CA GLY A 695 1.86 -5.72 -12.94
C GLY A 695 0.46 -5.47 -12.35
N LEU A 696 -0.58 -5.97 -13.00
CA LEU A 696 -1.98 -5.73 -12.61
C LEU A 696 -2.35 -6.33 -11.25
N SER A 697 -3.39 -5.79 -10.58
CA SER A 697 -3.92 -6.43 -9.37
C SER A 697 -4.38 -7.87 -9.67
N GLY A 698 -3.98 -8.80 -8.81
CA GLY A 698 -4.25 -10.24 -8.99
C GLY A 698 -3.36 -10.95 -10.01
N SER A 699 -2.29 -10.32 -10.55
CA SER A 699 -1.42 -10.98 -11.53
C SER A 699 -0.46 -12.02 -10.94
N GLY A 700 -0.17 -11.97 -9.62
CA GLY A 700 0.74 -12.91 -8.93
C GLY A 700 2.00 -12.29 -8.32
N LYS A 701 2.10 -10.96 -8.24
CA LYS A 701 3.26 -10.23 -7.67
C LYS A 701 3.57 -10.60 -6.23
N SER A 702 2.59 -10.45 -5.35
CA SER A 702 2.72 -10.77 -3.92
C SER A 702 2.93 -12.27 -3.72
N THR A 703 2.39 -13.11 -4.61
CA THR A 703 2.61 -14.55 -4.59
C THR A 703 4.07 -14.92 -4.84
N LEU A 704 4.70 -14.33 -5.86
CA LEU A 704 6.13 -14.55 -6.11
C LEU A 704 6.99 -14.04 -4.94
N ALA A 705 6.69 -12.84 -4.44
CA ALA A 705 7.50 -12.17 -3.42
C ALA A 705 7.35 -12.78 -2.03
N PHE A 706 6.12 -12.91 -1.54
CA PHE A 706 5.81 -13.31 -0.17
C PHE A 706 5.51 -14.80 -0.08
N ASP A 707 4.56 -15.31 -0.85
CA ASP A 707 4.08 -16.69 -0.70
C ASP A 707 5.14 -17.72 -1.16
N ILE A 708 6.03 -17.36 -2.08
CA ILE A 708 7.15 -18.21 -2.53
C ILE A 708 8.47 -17.79 -1.87
N LEU A 709 9.03 -16.63 -2.22
CA LEU A 709 10.41 -16.30 -1.86
C LEU A 709 10.59 -16.05 -0.37
N PHE A 710 9.72 -15.25 0.24
CA PHE A 710 9.78 -14.99 1.67
C PHE A 710 9.44 -16.25 2.49
N SER A 711 8.34 -16.95 2.15
CA SER A 711 7.95 -18.20 2.80
C SER A 711 9.04 -19.28 2.73
N GLU A 712 9.66 -19.48 1.57
CA GLU A 712 10.76 -20.44 1.41
C GLU A 712 11.99 -20.03 2.22
N GLY A 713 12.28 -18.72 2.31
CA GLY A 713 13.35 -18.20 3.17
C GLY A 713 13.08 -18.42 4.65
N GLN A 714 11.84 -18.17 5.10
CA GLN A 714 11.41 -18.41 6.47
C GLN A 714 11.43 -19.90 6.81
N ARG A 715 10.95 -20.76 5.91
CA ARG A 715 10.98 -22.22 6.05
C ARG A 715 12.42 -22.72 6.22
N ARG A 716 13.35 -22.29 5.36
CA ARG A 716 14.78 -22.64 5.46
C ARG A 716 15.42 -22.18 6.76
N PHE A 717 15.05 -21.00 7.24
CA PHE A 717 15.51 -20.49 8.53
C PHE A 717 15.02 -21.36 9.69
N LEU A 718 13.73 -21.73 9.70
CA LEU A 718 13.17 -22.62 10.71
C LEU A 718 13.75 -24.04 10.64
N ASP A 719 14.02 -24.55 9.43
CA ASP A 719 14.68 -25.85 9.23
C ASP A 719 16.10 -25.88 9.80
N SER A 720 16.78 -24.73 9.84
CA SER A 720 18.12 -24.60 10.41
C SER A 720 18.13 -24.61 11.95
N MET A 721 16.98 -24.44 12.60
CA MET A 721 16.86 -24.47 14.05
C MET A 721 17.12 -25.88 14.61
N SER A 722 17.49 -25.96 15.89
CA SER A 722 17.68 -27.24 16.58
C SER A 722 16.38 -28.06 16.58
N PRO A 723 16.46 -29.42 16.57
CA PRO A 723 15.28 -30.27 16.64
C PRO A 723 14.37 -29.97 17.84
N TYR A 724 14.96 -29.53 18.97
CA TYR A 724 14.22 -29.13 20.17
C TYR A 724 13.41 -27.84 19.95
N ALA A 725 14.02 -26.81 19.35
CA ALA A 725 13.32 -25.57 19.05
C ALA A 725 12.18 -25.77 18.03
N ARG A 726 12.36 -26.68 17.06
CA ARG A 726 11.34 -27.06 16.08
C ARG A 726 10.10 -27.73 16.69
N GLN A 727 10.15 -28.22 17.93
CA GLN A 727 8.95 -28.74 18.61
C GLN A 727 7.96 -27.64 19.02
N PHE A 728 8.45 -26.41 19.15
CA PHE A 728 7.66 -25.24 19.56
C PHE A 728 7.32 -24.32 18.40
N VAL A 729 7.77 -24.65 17.19
CA VAL A 729 7.52 -23.87 15.98
C VAL A 729 6.79 -24.75 14.98
N GLU A 730 5.63 -24.28 14.51
CA GLU A 730 4.88 -25.00 13.49
C GLU A 730 5.65 -25.08 12.18
N GLN A 731 5.58 -26.25 11.54
CA GLN A 731 6.18 -26.47 10.23
C GLN A 731 5.37 -25.73 9.17
N LEU A 732 6.01 -24.81 8.46
CA LEU A 732 5.42 -24.13 7.32
C LEU A 732 5.33 -25.09 6.12
N GLU A 733 4.19 -25.08 5.43
CA GLU A 733 4.02 -25.82 4.17
C GLU A 733 5.04 -25.31 3.13
N LYS A 734 5.60 -26.24 2.34
CA LYS A 734 6.50 -25.86 1.24
C LYS A 734 5.64 -25.24 0.12
N PRO A 735 6.00 -24.06 -0.41
CA PRO A 735 5.28 -23.49 -1.55
C PRO A 735 5.42 -24.39 -2.79
N ASP A 736 4.43 -24.34 -3.69
CA ASP A 736 4.44 -25.06 -4.98
C ASP A 736 5.43 -24.39 -5.95
N VAL A 737 6.68 -24.83 -5.81
CA VAL A 737 7.82 -24.45 -6.65
C VAL A 737 8.76 -25.64 -6.78
N ASP A 738 9.31 -25.86 -7.97
CA ASP A 738 10.21 -26.98 -8.22
C ASP A 738 11.52 -26.78 -7.45
N LEU A 739 12.14 -25.60 -7.62
CA LEU A 739 13.44 -25.30 -7.02
C LEU A 739 13.64 -23.79 -6.81
N VAL A 740 14.21 -23.44 -5.65
CA VAL A 740 14.70 -22.09 -5.36
C VAL A 740 16.18 -22.18 -4.97
N GLU A 741 17.08 -21.70 -5.82
CA GLU A 741 18.52 -21.71 -5.57
C GLU A 741 19.04 -20.32 -5.17
N GLY A 742 20.07 -20.29 -4.34
CA GLY A 742 20.75 -19.04 -3.99
C GLY A 742 19.94 -18.07 -3.13
N LEU A 743 18.90 -18.53 -2.42
CA LEU A 743 18.11 -17.69 -1.51
C LEU A 743 18.89 -17.38 -0.22
N PRO A 744 19.22 -16.10 0.08
CA PRO A 744 19.82 -15.70 1.36
C PRO A 744 18.76 -15.63 2.48
N PRO A 745 19.15 -15.34 3.74
CA PRO A 745 18.19 -14.98 4.79
C PRO A 745 17.25 -13.86 4.32
N SER A 746 15.95 -14.01 4.58
CA SER A 746 14.92 -13.09 4.10
C SER A 746 14.28 -12.31 5.24
N VAL A 747 13.99 -11.04 4.98
CA VAL A 747 13.23 -10.15 5.88
C VAL A 747 12.09 -9.53 5.08
N ALA A 748 10.86 -9.71 5.55
CA ALA A 748 9.68 -9.08 4.96
C ALA A 748 9.33 -7.77 5.66
N ILE A 749 8.97 -6.76 4.87
CA ILE A 749 8.43 -5.48 5.32
C ILE A 749 7.05 -5.31 4.69
N GLU A 750 6.05 -5.91 5.32
CA GLU A 750 4.66 -5.92 4.87
C GLU A 750 3.84 -4.72 5.40
N GLN A 751 2.75 -4.40 4.71
CA GLN A 751 1.75 -3.42 5.14
C GLN A 751 0.78 -3.94 6.21
N ARG A 752 0.85 -5.25 6.54
CA ARG A 752 -0.08 -5.85 7.49
C ARG A 752 0.13 -5.26 8.88
N VAL A 753 -0.92 -4.61 9.36
CA VAL A 753 -0.96 -4.02 10.70
C VAL A 753 -1.07 -5.17 11.71
N THR A 754 0.04 -5.80 12.06
CA THR A 754 0.16 -6.48 13.36
C THR A 754 0.03 -5.38 14.41
N ARG A 755 -1.21 -5.12 14.83
CA ARG A 755 -1.51 -4.08 15.82
C ARG A 755 -0.82 -4.49 17.11
N GLY A 756 0.35 -3.90 17.37
CA GLY A 756 1.07 -4.08 18.61
C GLY A 756 0.16 -3.92 19.83
N GLY A 757 0.53 -4.55 20.94
CA GLY A 757 -0.20 -4.44 22.20
C GLY A 757 -0.44 -2.98 22.63
N GLY A 758 -1.33 -2.73 23.59
CA GLY A 758 -1.66 -1.36 24.03
C GLY A 758 -0.49 -0.55 24.60
N LYS A 759 0.66 -1.21 24.82
CA LYS A 759 1.90 -0.62 25.29
C LYS A 759 2.89 -0.27 24.16
N SER A 760 2.65 -0.71 22.93
CA SER A 760 3.54 -0.53 21.79
C SER A 760 3.54 0.93 21.29
N THR A 761 4.72 1.53 21.18
CA THR A 761 4.95 2.88 20.62
C THR A 761 6.02 2.88 19.54
N VAL A 762 6.16 4.01 18.86
CA VAL A 762 7.26 4.23 17.90
C VAL A 762 8.62 3.95 18.56
N ALA A 763 8.85 4.44 19.79
CA ALA A 763 10.10 4.21 20.50
C ALA A 763 10.38 2.73 20.82
N THR A 764 9.36 1.93 21.11
CA THR A 764 9.56 0.50 21.43
C THR A 764 9.83 -0.33 20.18
N VAL A 765 9.15 -0.04 19.06
CA VAL A 765 9.33 -0.78 17.80
C VAL A 765 10.69 -0.50 17.16
N THR A 766 11.18 0.73 17.30
CA THR A 766 12.50 1.15 16.83
C THR A 766 13.62 0.80 17.81
N GLU A 767 13.25 0.20 18.95
CA GLU A 767 14.08 -0.10 20.13
C GLU A 767 14.80 1.12 20.74
N VAL A 768 14.55 2.33 20.23
CA VAL A 768 15.08 3.60 20.75
C VAL A 768 14.78 3.75 22.24
N TYR A 769 13.63 3.23 22.68
CA TYR A 769 13.22 3.20 24.09
C TYR A 769 14.27 2.54 25.00
N HIS A 770 14.93 1.47 24.55
CA HIS A 770 15.93 0.75 25.35
C HIS A 770 17.20 1.55 25.57
N PHE A 771 17.58 2.40 24.63
CA PHE A 771 18.72 3.31 24.77
C PHE A 771 18.34 4.54 25.58
N LEU A 772 17.13 5.10 25.35
CA LEU A 772 16.65 6.28 26.06
C LEU A 772 16.57 6.06 27.57
N ARG A 773 16.03 4.92 28.03
CA ARG A 773 15.98 4.63 29.48
C ARG A 773 17.37 4.62 30.13
N LEU A 774 18.39 4.16 29.40
CA LEU A 774 19.77 4.08 29.89
C LEU A 774 20.42 5.47 29.88
N LEU A 775 20.14 6.27 28.85
CA LEU A 775 20.60 7.65 28.78
C LEU A 775 20.01 8.47 29.94
N PHE A 776 18.69 8.42 30.15
CA PHE A 776 18.02 9.11 31.26
C PHE A 776 18.52 8.64 32.64
N ALA A 777 18.85 7.36 32.80
CA ALA A 777 19.43 6.86 34.05
C ALA A 777 20.86 7.41 34.33
N LYS A 778 21.61 7.75 33.28
CA LYS A 778 22.98 8.26 33.40
C LYS A 778 23.06 9.79 33.48
N THR A 779 22.30 10.49 32.65
CA THR A 779 22.37 11.95 32.51
C THR A 779 21.22 12.68 33.22
N GLY A 780 20.22 11.96 33.70
CA GLY A 780 19.08 12.54 34.39
C GLY A 780 19.46 13.07 35.75
N THR A 781 19.11 14.32 36.03
CA THR A 781 19.23 14.93 37.36
C THR A 781 17.89 14.85 38.08
N GLN A 782 17.93 14.49 39.36
CA GLN A 782 16.75 14.45 40.22
C GLN A 782 16.39 15.87 40.65
N PHE A 783 15.12 16.22 40.52
CA PHE A 783 14.53 17.49 40.95
C PHE A 783 13.46 17.31 42.01
#